data_AF-A0A665V5N2-F1
#
_entry.id   AF-A0A665V5N2-F1
#
_cell.length_a   1.000
_cell.length_b   1.000
_cell.length_c   1.000
_cell.angle_alpha   90.00
_cell.angle_beta   90.00
_cell.angle_gamma   90.00
#
_symmetry.space_group_name_H-M   'P 1'
#
loop_
_entity.id
_entity.type
_entity.pdbx_description
1 polymer ?
#
loop_
_entity_poly.entity_id
_entity_poly.type
_entity_poly.pdbx_seq_one_letter_code
_entity_poly.pdbx_strand_id
1 'polypeptide(L)'
;MAAMAAGDEHAAGEVLRGLARHLNCLNEENKATRKRALEQIKRETVDKGLSSSVLQDIFSALLKPLLKCLSDPMERCRETAISVIKEFIRCVPKPEESLPYLMPCLAQRLGEKEILEPAEELRLSAVEMLTLTVEVCGKHLAPYLNEMINILQRTIIDPFPDVKRESCKCTVKFAQCVPEHFHMQAESLVKPLMQTIAHQHSRVRVSVIEATGAVIQHGTGKNVDDVLSHLAQRLFDDSPQVRKAVTVVVGDWLLHMRDRYSYFHKLVPLLLSNINDEVPEIRLLAADLWRQVGAQWERENEDDIKDKMDFLLTPPAFYPPGVERPGLGCRELVIRNLGRLVPAITHDITDWLVPTRVRTSQLLSVLLLHAEDHSTQHMQPLLATLYRACTDTEQDVVSNCLASAKLLGTFVPPAVFLKLLLDHVTTPYSSSHPWAPLMVLAAMLGGCYKPLLQPHLEQIANTLGQPDVCQEYQQVMYLEQLLACVDVLLCKCESDCGSVSLQLLQVLVTVQSLSTETSLSEKVRENSLQSLCKVQSLDSVMQLYKQHMGQLLDWLSASVNTWSSYSPQRLQLHIIVTQSGPVIGEFVSQLMLLLRSCLNPDKDPEMRMSTFTMLAKLLLDSANTLDSQGQFCDESERFLCDILLPNLVWHAGRTAAAVRTSALSCLFALLHGGAITPGQLIHLEEKLSPQVLSAIEEDSQMGRLLACRSVSTIIRLIGTSLQPESLNKIYPELLKRLDDSSEEVRGVALQTLGLWLSSLTEGYNPELYTAHLQLLFQQILLHLDDPEASVQEQVLEILKKGSSVHPLLLKKEVEAVRDKHRSPLYCDQLLEHISSLS
;
A
#
# COMPACT_ATOMS: atom_id res chain seq x y z
N MET A 1 73.91 9.57 -38.34
CA MET A 1 72.79 10.55 -38.41
C MET A 1 72.92 11.49 -39.62
N ALA A 2 74.01 12.25 -39.80
CA ALA A 2 74.15 13.18 -40.95
C ALA A 2 74.08 12.51 -42.35
N ALA A 3 74.68 11.32 -42.52
CA ALA A 3 74.62 10.58 -43.79
C ALA A 3 73.24 9.96 -44.10
N MET A 4 72.45 9.65 -43.07
CA MET A 4 71.08 9.14 -43.25
C MET A 4 70.10 10.28 -43.56
N ALA A 5 70.24 11.44 -42.89
CA ALA A 5 69.43 12.63 -43.18
C ALA A 5 69.64 13.14 -44.62
N ALA A 6 70.89 13.14 -45.12
CA ALA A 6 71.18 13.50 -46.51
C ALA A 6 70.61 12.47 -47.53
N GLY A 7 70.52 11.20 -47.14
CA GLY A 7 69.89 10.14 -47.96
C GLY A 7 68.37 10.26 -48.01
N ASP A 8 67.74 10.63 -46.89
CA ASP A 8 66.30 10.86 -46.79
C ASP A 8 65.88 12.13 -47.56
N GLU A 9 66.62 13.23 -47.45
CA GLU A 9 66.36 14.45 -48.25
C GLU A 9 66.47 14.19 -49.76
N HIS A 10 67.47 13.37 -50.17
CA HIS A 10 67.63 12.99 -51.57
C HIS A 10 66.45 12.13 -52.06
N ALA A 11 66.02 11.14 -51.27
CA ALA A 11 64.90 10.26 -51.58
C ALA A 11 63.57 11.04 -51.65
N ALA A 12 63.33 11.97 -50.72
CA ALA A 12 62.18 12.88 -50.76
C ALA A 12 62.20 13.75 -52.02
N GLY A 13 63.37 14.31 -52.37
CA GLY A 13 63.56 15.13 -53.57
C GLY A 13 63.38 14.35 -54.89
N GLU A 14 63.69 13.06 -54.94
CA GLU A 14 63.39 12.20 -56.09
C GLU A 14 61.89 11.93 -56.24
N VAL A 15 61.20 11.62 -55.14
CA VAL A 15 59.75 11.41 -55.15
C VAL A 15 59.02 12.69 -55.55
N LEU A 16 59.39 13.85 -54.98
CA LEU A 16 58.79 15.13 -55.34
C LEU A 16 59.02 15.51 -56.80
N ARG A 17 60.17 15.18 -57.39
CA ARG A 17 60.41 15.34 -58.83
C ARG A 17 59.48 14.46 -59.67
N GLY A 18 59.24 13.21 -59.25
CA GLY A 18 58.26 12.31 -59.89
C GLY A 18 56.82 12.83 -59.79
N LEU A 19 56.48 13.45 -58.66
CA LEU A 19 55.15 14.00 -58.39
C LEU A 19 54.86 15.34 -59.08
N ALA A 20 55.88 16.05 -59.57
CA ALA A 20 55.73 17.40 -60.12
C ALA A 20 54.65 17.49 -61.23
N ARG A 21 54.58 16.49 -62.11
CA ARG A 21 53.52 16.42 -63.14
C ARG A 21 52.14 16.27 -62.52
N HIS A 22 52.02 15.38 -61.54
CA HIS A 22 50.74 15.12 -60.86
C HIS A 22 50.27 16.33 -60.05
N LEU A 23 51.17 17.06 -59.41
CA LEU A 23 50.89 18.33 -58.73
C LEU A 23 50.34 19.40 -59.69
N ASN A 24 50.91 19.53 -60.88
CA ASN A 24 50.39 20.45 -61.90
C ASN A 24 48.98 20.05 -62.34
N CYS A 25 48.74 18.74 -62.53
CA CYS A 25 47.44 18.20 -62.90
C CYS A 25 46.34 18.48 -61.86
N LEU A 26 46.67 18.78 -60.59
CA LEU A 26 45.68 19.18 -59.57
C LEU A 26 45.00 20.52 -59.85
N ASN A 27 45.59 21.36 -60.72
CA ASN A 27 45.03 22.68 -61.07
C ASN A 27 44.31 22.67 -62.45
N GLU A 28 44.25 21.54 -63.14
CA GLU A 28 43.57 21.45 -64.44
C GLU A 28 42.04 21.51 -64.32
N GLU A 29 41.35 22.01 -65.35
CA GLU A 29 39.88 22.09 -65.38
C GLU A 29 39.21 20.70 -65.37
N ASN A 30 39.88 19.69 -65.94
CA ASN A 30 39.32 18.34 -66.05
C ASN A 30 39.31 17.58 -64.72
N LYS A 31 38.11 17.36 -64.18
CA LYS A 31 37.88 16.62 -62.93
C LYS A 31 38.48 15.21 -62.91
N ALA A 32 38.48 14.49 -64.04
CA ALA A 32 39.02 13.13 -64.12
C ALA A 32 40.56 13.13 -64.13
N THR A 33 41.19 14.21 -64.58
CA THR A 33 42.65 14.38 -64.51
C THR A 33 43.08 14.69 -63.08
N ARG A 34 42.39 15.61 -62.40
CA ARG A 34 42.64 15.92 -60.98
C ARG A 34 42.49 14.70 -60.08
N LYS A 35 41.42 13.92 -60.28
CA LYS A 35 41.18 12.66 -59.54
C LYS A 35 42.34 11.66 -59.71
N ARG A 36 42.72 11.37 -60.96
CA ARG A 36 43.83 10.44 -61.27
C ARG A 36 45.16 10.93 -60.71
N ALA A 37 45.38 12.24 -60.69
CA ALA A 37 46.56 12.82 -60.08
C ALA A 37 46.61 12.61 -58.56
N LEU A 38 45.50 12.78 -57.84
CA LEU A 38 45.41 12.48 -56.40
C LEU A 38 45.64 10.99 -56.10
N GLU A 39 45.03 10.10 -56.88
CA GLU A 39 45.24 8.65 -56.75
C GLU A 39 46.72 8.26 -56.97
N GLN A 40 47.39 8.90 -57.94
CA GLN A 40 48.79 8.64 -58.19
C GLN A 40 49.69 9.24 -57.11
N ILE A 41 49.39 10.45 -56.60
CA ILE A 41 50.08 11.05 -55.46
C ILE A 41 49.99 10.10 -54.26
N LYS A 42 48.80 9.57 -53.95
CA LYS A 42 48.61 8.59 -52.88
C LYS A 42 49.51 7.36 -53.07
N ARG A 43 49.47 6.77 -54.28
CA ARG A 43 50.22 5.56 -54.64
C ARG A 43 51.73 5.74 -54.52
N GLU A 44 52.25 6.90 -54.93
CA GLU A 44 53.68 7.18 -54.96
C GLU A 44 54.24 7.68 -53.63
N THR A 45 53.38 7.92 -52.64
CA THR A 45 53.77 8.44 -51.32
C THR A 45 53.40 7.46 -50.21
N VAL A 46 52.24 7.63 -49.59
CA VAL A 46 51.80 6.88 -48.41
C VAL A 46 51.64 5.38 -48.69
N ASP A 47 51.27 4.97 -49.92
CA ASP A 47 51.14 3.54 -50.27
C ASP A 47 52.48 2.90 -50.69
N LYS A 48 53.54 3.69 -50.91
CA LYS A 48 54.82 3.21 -51.46
C LYS A 48 55.74 2.59 -50.40
N GLY A 49 55.38 2.68 -49.11
CA GLY A 49 56.17 2.15 -48.00
C GLY A 49 57.47 2.93 -47.74
N LEU A 50 57.44 4.26 -47.92
CA LEU A 50 58.58 5.13 -47.65
C LEU A 50 58.85 5.26 -46.14
N SER A 51 60.07 5.65 -45.76
CA SER A 51 60.40 5.95 -44.36
C SER A 51 59.62 7.17 -43.85
N SER A 52 59.34 7.21 -42.55
CA SER A 52 58.56 8.30 -41.93
C SER A 52 59.25 9.67 -42.06
N SER A 53 60.59 9.72 -42.03
CA SER A 53 61.38 10.93 -42.28
C SER A 53 61.19 11.47 -43.70
N VAL A 54 61.29 10.59 -44.71
CA VAL A 54 61.04 10.96 -46.12
C VAL A 54 59.60 11.45 -46.31
N LEU A 55 58.62 10.82 -45.65
CA LEU A 55 57.23 11.25 -45.68
C LEU A 55 57.02 12.64 -45.06
N GLN A 56 57.81 13.06 -44.06
CA GLN A 56 57.74 14.42 -43.48
C GLN A 56 58.06 15.50 -44.53
N ASP A 57 59.17 15.31 -45.24
CA ASP A 57 59.65 16.28 -46.24
C ASP A 57 58.67 16.35 -47.43
N ILE A 58 58.17 15.18 -47.86
CA ILE A 58 57.13 15.10 -48.89
C ILE A 58 55.84 15.79 -48.42
N PHE A 59 55.37 15.50 -47.21
CA PHE A 59 54.12 16.08 -46.69
C PHE A 59 54.20 17.60 -46.60
N SER A 60 55.35 18.13 -46.16
CA SER A 60 55.61 19.58 -46.07
C SER A 60 55.43 20.29 -47.42
N ALA A 61 55.86 19.65 -48.51
CA ALA A 61 55.68 20.17 -49.87
C ALA A 61 54.26 19.95 -50.43
N LEU A 62 53.61 18.84 -50.07
CA LEU A 62 52.29 18.46 -50.60
C LEU A 62 51.11 19.06 -49.84
N LEU A 63 51.29 19.51 -48.59
CA LEU A 63 50.21 19.94 -47.72
C LEU A 63 49.32 21.03 -48.35
N LYS A 64 49.92 22.14 -48.81
CA LYS A 64 49.15 23.25 -49.42
C LYS A 64 48.38 22.82 -50.68
N PRO A 65 49.00 22.12 -51.66
CA PRO A 65 48.27 21.53 -52.79
C PRO A 65 47.10 20.65 -52.38
N LEU A 66 47.29 19.75 -51.40
CA LEU A 66 46.26 18.83 -50.93
C LEU A 66 45.12 19.56 -50.22
N LEU A 67 45.43 20.56 -49.38
CA LEU A 67 44.43 21.40 -48.71
C LEU A 67 43.55 22.16 -49.73
N LYS A 68 44.14 22.64 -50.83
CA LYS A 68 43.37 23.28 -51.91
C LYS A 68 42.36 22.31 -52.54
N CYS A 69 42.72 21.02 -52.67
CA CYS A 69 41.82 19.99 -53.18
C CYS A 69 40.64 19.67 -52.24
N LEU A 70 40.67 20.08 -50.97
CA LEU A 70 39.51 19.99 -50.09
C LEU A 70 38.35 20.86 -50.57
N SER A 71 38.59 21.87 -51.41
CA SER A 71 37.55 22.71 -52.02
C SER A 71 37.28 22.36 -53.49
N ASP A 72 37.72 21.19 -53.96
CA ASP A 72 37.46 20.74 -55.34
C ASP A 72 35.95 20.58 -55.58
N PRO A 73 35.40 20.98 -56.74
CA PRO A 73 33.98 20.74 -57.05
C PRO A 73 33.63 19.24 -57.12
N MET A 74 34.60 18.35 -57.41
CA MET A 74 34.38 16.90 -57.45
C MET A 74 34.57 16.28 -56.07
N GLU A 75 33.51 15.65 -55.55
CA GLU A 75 33.50 14.97 -54.26
C GLU A 75 34.60 13.92 -54.11
N ARG A 76 34.81 13.06 -55.12
CA ARG A 76 35.90 12.06 -55.12
C ARG A 76 37.30 12.67 -54.97
N CYS A 77 37.53 13.87 -55.48
CA CYS A 77 38.80 14.56 -55.29
C CYS A 77 38.97 15.01 -53.83
N ARG A 78 37.91 15.57 -53.24
CA ARG A 78 37.89 15.94 -51.82
C ARG A 78 38.11 14.71 -50.91
N GLU A 79 37.37 13.62 -51.18
CA GLU A 79 37.51 12.31 -50.50
C GLU A 79 38.97 11.83 -50.52
N THR A 80 39.58 11.79 -51.70
CA THR A 80 40.95 11.30 -51.87
C THR A 80 41.95 12.22 -51.18
N ALA A 81 41.76 13.54 -51.25
CA ALA A 81 42.61 14.50 -50.57
C ALA A 81 42.56 14.34 -49.04
N ILE A 82 41.37 14.19 -48.45
CA ILE A 82 41.21 13.91 -47.01
C ILE A 82 41.93 12.61 -46.65
N SER A 83 41.74 11.54 -47.44
CA SER A 83 42.41 10.26 -47.20
C SER A 83 43.93 10.38 -47.22
N VAL A 84 44.49 11.09 -48.21
CA VAL A 84 45.94 11.28 -48.33
C VAL A 84 46.49 12.08 -47.16
N ILE A 85 45.85 13.20 -46.79
CA ILE A 85 46.28 14.03 -45.64
C ILE A 85 46.22 13.20 -44.34
N LYS A 86 45.14 12.44 -44.13
CA LYS A 86 44.95 11.58 -42.96
C LYS A 86 46.06 10.53 -42.84
N GLU A 87 46.45 9.88 -43.94
CA GLU A 87 47.55 8.90 -43.91
C GLU A 87 48.92 9.55 -43.70
N PHE A 88 49.16 10.75 -44.23
CA PHE A 88 50.38 11.50 -43.91
C PHE A 88 50.44 11.82 -42.41
N ILE A 89 49.38 12.40 -41.84
CA ILE A 89 49.30 12.74 -40.41
C ILE A 89 49.59 11.51 -39.52
N ARG A 90 49.15 10.32 -39.93
CA ARG A 90 49.41 9.07 -39.21
C ARG A 90 50.89 8.63 -39.25
N CYS A 91 51.57 8.85 -40.38
CA CYS A 91 52.87 8.22 -40.65
C CYS A 91 54.07 9.13 -40.38
N VAL A 92 53.89 10.45 -40.38
CA VAL A 92 55.00 11.39 -40.24
C VAL A 92 55.44 11.57 -38.77
N PRO A 93 56.73 11.80 -38.51
CA PRO A 93 57.27 11.95 -37.15
C PRO A 93 56.89 13.27 -36.48
N LYS A 94 56.58 14.32 -37.24
CA LYS A 94 56.22 15.66 -36.74
C LYS A 94 54.93 16.17 -37.39
N PRO A 95 53.77 15.54 -37.11
CA PRO A 95 52.49 15.95 -37.69
C PRO A 95 52.09 17.38 -37.29
N GLU A 96 52.62 17.91 -36.19
CA GLU A 96 52.37 19.26 -35.69
C GLU A 96 52.82 20.36 -36.65
N GLU A 97 53.79 20.10 -37.53
CA GLU A 97 54.25 21.06 -38.54
C GLU A 97 53.16 21.40 -39.58
N SER A 98 52.12 20.56 -39.69
CA SER A 98 50.99 20.79 -40.60
C SER A 98 49.93 21.74 -40.04
N LEU A 99 49.87 21.93 -38.72
CA LEU A 99 48.79 22.67 -38.04
C LEU A 99 48.59 24.12 -38.53
N PRO A 100 49.66 24.91 -38.81
CA PRO A 100 49.49 26.30 -39.26
C PRO A 100 48.69 26.45 -40.56
N TYR A 101 48.67 25.42 -41.40
CA TYR A 101 47.92 25.41 -42.65
C TYR A 101 46.65 24.57 -42.57
N LEU A 102 46.70 23.44 -41.87
CA LEU A 102 45.57 22.52 -41.73
C LEU A 102 44.42 23.15 -40.92
N MET A 103 44.72 23.74 -39.76
CA MET A 103 43.69 24.23 -38.83
C MET A 103 42.87 25.38 -39.41
N PRO A 104 43.45 26.43 -40.01
CA PRO A 104 42.67 27.48 -40.67
C PRO A 104 41.81 26.93 -41.83
N CYS A 105 42.33 25.97 -42.60
CA CYS A 105 41.59 25.37 -43.72
C CYS A 105 40.37 24.58 -43.23
N LEU A 106 40.51 23.77 -42.18
CA LEU A 106 39.40 23.06 -41.57
C LEU A 106 38.40 24.00 -40.88
N ALA A 107 38.88 25.06 -40.23
CA ALA A 107 38.02 26.05 -39.59
C ALA A 107 37.17 26.81 -40.61
N GLN A 108 37.75 27.22 -41.74
CA GLN A 108 37.01 27.83 -42.84
C GLN A 108 35.93 26.88 -43.39
N ARG A 109 36.27 25.59 -43.54
CA ARG A 109 35.38 24.61 -44.18
C ARG A 109 34.25 24.12 -43.26
N LEU A 110 34.53 23.94 -41.97
CA LEU A 110 33.62 23.30 -41.01
C LEU A 110 33.20 24.19 -39.83
N GLY A 111 33.96 25.25 -39.52
CA GLY A 111 33.80 26.08 -38.32
C GLY A 111 33.09 27.42 -38.55
N GLU A 112 32.86 27.82 -39.81
CA GLU A 112 32.08 29.03 -40.14
C GLU A 112 30.58 28.85 -39.83
N LYS A 113 29.80 29.93 -39.98
CA LYS A 113 28.36 29.92 -39.67
C LYS A 113 27.60 28.85 -40.46
N GLU A 114 27.99 28.65 -41.71
CA GLU A 114 27.49 27.62 -42.61
C GLU A 114 28.62 26.64 -42.96
N ILE A 115 28.35 25.34 -42.84
CA ILE A 115 29.35 24.31 -43.19
C ILE A 115 29.45 24.26 -44.72
N LEU A 116 30.66 24.48 -45.24
CA LEU A 116 30.92 24.55 -46.69
C LEU A 116 31.05 23.17 -47.36
N GLU A 117 31.28 22.09 -46.60
CA GLU A 117 31.27 20.73 -47.14
C GLU A 117 29.84 20.17 -47.18
N PRO A 118 29.22 20.00 -48.36
CA PRO A 118 27.85 19.51 -48.46
C PRO A 118 27.72 18.00 -48.21
N ALA A 119 28.75 17.20 -48.49
CA ALA A 119 28.67 15.74 -48.40
C ALA A 119 28.87 15.28 -46.95
N GLU A 120 27.88 14.58 -46.38
CA GLU A 120 27.91 14.12 -44.99
C GLU A 120 29.05 13.13 -44.69
N GLU A 121 29.36 12.22 -45.62
CA GLU A 121 30.49 11.29 -45.50
C GLU A 121 31.85 12.00 -45.52
N LEU A 122 31.96 13.11 -46.25
CA LEU A 122 33.18 13.93 -46.28
C LEU A 122 33.31 14.81 -45.04
N ARG A 123 32.20 15.33 -44.51
CA ARG A 123 32.19 15.97 -43.19
C ARG A 123 32.68 14.99 -42.13
N LEU A 124 32.16 13.77 -42.11
CA LEU A 124 32.62 12.71 -41.21
C LEU A 124 34.12 12.45 -41.38
N SER A 125 34.56 12.21 -42.62
CA SER A 125 35.98 11.95 -42.93
C SER A 125 36.90 13.09 -42.47
N ALA A 126 36.46 14.34 -42.60
CA ALA A 126 37.19 15.51 -42.13
C ALA A 126 37.24 15.62 -40.60
N VAL A 127 36.15 15.30 -39.89
CA VAL A 127 36.14 15.23 -38.41
C VAL A 127 36.97 14.05 -37.89
N GLU A 128 37.00 12.91 -38.58
CA GLU A 128 37.89 11.80 -38.24
C GLU A 128 39.37 12.18 -38.42
N MET A 129 39.68 12.93 -39.48
CA MET A 129 41.02 13.49 -39.69
C MET A 129 41.37 14.50 -38.58
N LEU A 130 40.42 15.34 -38.17
CA LEU A 130 40.58 16.25 -37.04
C LEU A 130 40.85 15.48 -35.73
N THR A 131 40.10 14.41 -35.49
CA THR A 131 40.26 13.56 -34.31
C THR A 131 41.62 12.87 -34.30
N LEU A 132 42.07 12.34 -35.43
CA LEU A 132 43.43 11.80 -35.57
C LEU A 132 44.48 12.89 -35.28
N THR A 133 44.28 14.11 -35.80
CA THR A 133 45.18 15.24 -35.56
C THR A 133 45.27 15.55 -34.06
N VAL A 134 44.15 15.50 -33.32
CA VAL A 134 44.14 15.62 -31.85
C VAL A 134 44.97 14.54 -31.18
N GLU A 135 44.78 13.28 -31.59
CA GLU A 135 45.48 12.12 -31.02
C GLU A 135 47.00 12.20 -31.21
N VAL A 136 47.48 12.64 -32.38
CA VAL A 136 48.91 12.63 -32.70
C VAL A 136 49.63 13.94 -32.35
N CYS A 137 48.95 15.09 -32.42
CA CYS A 137 49.55 16.40 -32.12
C CYS A 137 49.39 16.82 -30.64
N GLY A 138 48.36 16.31 -29.95
CA GLY A 138 48.11 16.58 -28.53
C GLY A 138 48.18 18.07 -28.17
N LYS A 139 49.05 18.41 -27.20
CA LYS A 139 49.22 19.78 -26.68
C LYS A 139 49.61 20.83 -27.72
N HIS A 140 50.16 20.44 -28.87
CA HIS A 140 50.52 21.35 -29.95
C HIS A 140 49.30 22.03 -30.59
N LEU A 141 48.08 21.55 -30.32
CA LEU A 141 46.84 22.18 -30.75
C LEU A 141 46.38 23.36 -29.88
N ALA A 142 47.01 23.61 -28.74
CA ALA A 142 46.62 24.72 -27.85
C ALA A 142 46.53 26.10 -28.54
N PRO A 143 47.44 26.48 -29.48
CA PRO A 143 47.33 27.74 -30.22
C PRO A 143 46.11 27.84 -31.13
N TYR A 144 45.48 26.71 -31.48
CA TYR A 144 44.34 26.62 -32.41
C TYR A 144 43.01 26.37 -31.68
N LEU A 145 42.93 26.75 -30.40
CA LEU A 145 41.75 26.53 -29.57
C LEU A 145 40.49 27.11 -30.20
N ASN A 146 40.54 28.34 -30.72
CA ASN A 146 39.38 28.99 -31.35
C ASN A 146 38.88 28.19 -32.55
N GLU A 147 39.78 27.79 -33.45
CA GLU A 147 39.49 27.02 -34.64
C GLU A 147 38.86 25.67 -34.30
N MET A 148 39.46 24.94 -33.34
CA MET A 148 38.95 23.66 -32.85
C MET A 148 37.52 23.81 -32.30
N ILE A 149 37.30 24.78 -31.42
CA ILE A 149 36.01 24.99 -30.77
C ILE A 149 34.96 25.40 -31.81
N ASN A 150 35.27 26.29 -32.74
CA ASN A 150 34.35 26.69 -33.81
C ASN A 150 33.91 25.50 -34.67
N ILE A 151 34.84 24.63 -35.06
CA ILE A 151 34.52 23.40 -35.81
C ILE A 151 33.62 22.48 -34.98
N LEU A 152 33.94 22.26 -33.71
CA LEU A 152 33.17 21.37 -32.83
C LEU A 152 31.75 21.91 -32.56
N GLN A 153 31.58 23.22 -32.35
CA GLN A 153 30.27 23.85 -32.17
C GLN A 153 29.32 23.56 -33.33
N ARG A 154 29.83 23.54 -34.57
CA ARG A 154 29.02 23.28 -35.78
C ARG A 154 28.77 21.80 -35.98
N THR A 155 29.80 20.98 -35.78
CA THR A 155 29.75 19.55 -36.11
C THR A 155 29.06 18.70 -35.03
N ILE A 156 29.02 19.13 -33.77
CA ILE A 156 28.22 18.46 -32.71
C ILE A 156 26.71 18.49 -33.04
N ILE A 157 26.23 19.58 -33.64
CA ILE A 157 24.82 19.73 -34.05
C ILE A 157 24.57 19.31 -35.50
N ASP A 158 25.54 18.68 -36.16
CA ASP A 158 25.43 18.25 -37.56
C ASP A 158 24.21 17.33 -37.78
N PRO A 159 23.47 17.44 -38.90
CA PRO A 159 22.35 16.56 -39.17
C PRO A 159 22.74 15.07 -39.28
N PHE A 160 23.99 14.75 -39.65
CA PHE A 160 24.43 13.38 -39.83
C PHE A 160 24.90 12.76 -38.49
N PRO A 161 24.29 11.66 -38.01
CA PRO A 161 24.56 11.10 -36.69
C PRO A 161 26.02 10.70 -36.43
N ASP A 162 26.72 10.20 -37.44
CA ASP A 162 28.11 9.76 -37.27
C ASP A 162 29.08 10.94 -37.14
N VAL A 163 28.79 12.08 -37.79
CA VAL A 163 29.54 13.34 -37.56
C VAL A 163 29.37 13.76 -36.11
N LYS A 164 28.14 13.77 -35.58
CA LYS A 164 27.89 14.12 -34.16
C LYS A 164 28.73 13.27 -33.22
N ARG A 165 28.79 11.95 -33.46
CA ARG A 165 29.52 10.98 -32.63
C ARG A 165 31.03 11.21 -32.69
N GLU A 166 31.58 11.35 -33.89
CA GLU A 166 33.01 11.60 -34.04
C GLU A 166 33.40 12.98 -33.49
N SER A 167 32.55 14.01 -33.64
CA SER A 167 32.76 15.32 -33.03
C SER A 167 32.78 15.25 -31.51
N CYS A 168 31.85 14.52 -30.89
CA CYS A 168 31.86 14.30 -29.45
C CYS A 168 33.13 13.59 -28.98
N LYS A 169 33.56 12.53 -29.68
CA LYS A 169 34.83 11.84 -29.42
C LYS A 169 36.03 12.77 -29.57
N CYS A 170 36.04 13.61 -30.60
CA CYS A 170 37.06 14.62 -30.82
C CYS A 170 37.10 15.63 -29.66
N THR A 171 35.94 16.10 -29.21
CA THR A 171 35.82 16.99 -28.04
C THR A 171 36.43 16.37 -26.78
N VAL A 172 36.11 15.11 -26.47
CA VAL A 172 36.67 14.40 -25.31
C VAL A 172 38.20 14.37 -25.37
N LYS A 173 38.74 13.91 -26.50
CA LYS A 173 40.20 13.80 -26.68
C LYS A 173 40.88 15.17 -26.62
N PHE A 174 40.29 16.17 -27.25
CA PHE A 174 40.86 17.51 -27.28
C PHE A 174 40.89 18.13 -25.87
N ALA A 175 39.81 18.01 -25.10
CA ALA A 175 39.75 18.46 -23.71
C ALA A 175 40.86 17.82 -22.85
N GLN A 176 41.11 16.52 -23.04
CA GLN A 176 42.16 15.78 -22.33
C GLN A 176 43.59 16.15 -22.78
N CYS A 177 43.77 16.53 -24.05
CA CYS A 177 45.09 16.89 -24.60
C CYS A 177 45.54 18.32 -24.26
N VAL A 178 44.61 19.27 -24.05
CA VAL A 178 44.91 20.68 -23.75
C VAL A 178 44.20 21.20 -22.47
N PRO A 179 44.28 20.50 -21.33
CA PRO A 179 43.48 20.83 -20.13
C PRO A 179 43.77 22.23 -19.58
N GLU A 180 45.00 22.72 -19.73
CA GLU A 180 45.42 24.06 -19.27
C GLU A 180 44.75 25.21 -20.03
N HIS A 181 44.33 25.00 -21.28
CA HIS A 181 43.78 26.05 -22.15
C HIS A 181 42.30 25.85 -22.44
N PHE A 182 41.82 24.60 -22.42
CA PHE A 182 40.46 24.23 -22.81
C PHE A 182 39.38 25.01 -22.05
N HIS A 183 39.60 25.26 -20.76
CA HIS A 183 38.68 26.01 -19.89
C HIS A 183 38.35 27.42 -20.40
N MET A 184 39.20 28.04 -21.24
CA MET A 184 38.97 29.38 -21.79
C MET A 184 37.76 29.42 -22.75
N GLN A 185 37.37 28.28 -23.34
CA GLN A 185 36.27 28.21 -24.31
C GLN A 185 35.32 27.02 -24.14
N ALA A 186 35.55 26.16 -23.15
CA ALA A 186 34.73 24.97 -22.88
C ALA A 186 33.22 25.26 -22.82
N GLU A 187 32.83 26.36 -22.17
CA GLU A 187 31.43 26.78 -22.00
C GLU A 187 30.66 26.90 -23.33
N SER A 188 31.35 27.31 -24.39
CA SER A 188 30.76 27.52 -25.70
C SER A 188 30.26 26.22 -26.36
N LEU A 189 30.70 25.05 -25.88
CA LEU A 189 30.27 23.73 -26.35
C LEU A 189 29.05 23.19 -25.61
N VAL A 190 28.69 23.75 -24.44
CA VAL A 190 27.58 23.27 -23.61
C VAL A 190 26.26 23.32 -24.38
N LYS A 191 25.95 24.46 -25.01
CA LYS A 191 24.70 24.62 -25.76
C LYS A 191 24.57 23.62 -26.93
N PRO A 192 25.55 23.47 -27.84
CA PRO A 192 25.54 22.43 -28.87
C PRO A 192 25.33 21.00 -28.33
N LEU A 193 25.97 20.67 -27.21
CA LEU A 193 25.82 19.35 -26.58
C LEU A 193 24.40 19.15 -26.03
N MET A 194 23.84 20.13 -25.32
CA MET A 194 22.49 20.03 -24.78
C MET A 194 21.42 19.97 -25.88
N GLN A 195 21.65 20.59 -27.04
CA GLN A 195 20.78 20.42 -28.22
C GLN A 195 20.80 18.99 -28.79
N THR A 196 21.85 18.23 -28.53
CA THR A 196 22.08 16.90 -29.11
C THR A 196 21.82 15.75 -28.11
N ILE A 197 21.75 16.03 -26.81
CA ILE A 197 21.64 15.01 -25.76
C ILE A 197 20.34 14.19 -25.80
N ALA A 198 19.30 14.70 -26.46
CA ALA A 198 18.01 14.03 -26.66
C ALA A 198 17.84 13.41 -28.05
N HIS A 199 18.94 13.17 -28.77
CA HIS A 199 18.90 12.58 -30.11
C HIS A 199 18.24 11.20 -30.14
N GLN A 200 17.56 10.85 -31.24
CA GLN A 200 16.84 9.58 -31.40
C GLN A 200 17.73 8.33 -31.23
N HIS A 201 18.97 8.37 -31.69
CA HIS A 201 19.92 7.24 -31.60
C HIS A 201 20.68 7.25 -30.28
N SER A 202 20.59 6.16 -29.52
CA SER A 202 21.26 6.01 -28.22
C SER A 202 22.78 6.16 -28.29
N ARG A 203 23.43 5.67 -29.36
CA ARG A 203 24.89 5.83 -29.56
C ARG A 203 25.32 7.28 -29.65
N VAL A 204 24.48 8.17 -30.20
CA VAL A 204 24.75 9.61 -30.24
C VAL A 204 24.60 10.20 -28.83
N ARG A 205 23.53 9.83 -28.11
CA ARG A 205 23.30 10.29 -26.73
C ARG A 205 24.45 9.90 -25.80
N VAL A 206 24.96 8.67 -25.91
CA VAL A 206 26.15 8.21 -25.17
C VAL A 206 27.35 9.12 -25.45
N SER A 207 27.69 9.34 -26.73
CA SER A 207 28.84 10.20 -27.08
C SER A 207 28.68 11.64 -26.60
N VAL A 208 27.46 12.20 -26.66
CA VAL A 208 27.18 13.54 -26.15
C VAL A 208 27.33 13.62 -24.63
N ILE A 209 26.89 12.60 -23.89
CA ILE A 209 27.06 12.53 -22.43
C ILE A 209 28.54 12.46 -22.06
N GLU A 210 29.33 11.60 -22.73
CA GLU A 210 30.78 11.50 -22.53
C GLU A 210 31.49 12.83 -22.84
N ALA A 211 31.13 13.49 -23.95
CA ALA A 211 31.66 14.79 -24.31
C ALA A 211 31.26 15.88 -23.31
N THR A 212 30.02 15.88 -22.82
CA THR A 212 29.57 16.78 -21.75
C THR A 212 30.39 16.55 -20.48
N GLY A 213 30.65 15.29 -20.14
CA GLY A 213 31.53 14.89 -19.04
C GLY A 213 32.90 15.56 -19.13
N ALA A 214 33.57 15.40 -20.26
CA ALA A 214 34.89 15.99 -20.51
C ALA A 214 34.86 17.53 -20.53
N VAL A 215 33.83 18.14 -21.12
CA VAL A 215 33.70 19.60 -21.23
C VAL A 215 33.58 20.25 -19.85
N ILE A 216 32.78 19.67 -18.96
CA ILE A 216 32.65 20.18 -17.59
C ILE A 216 33.91 19.88 -16.77
N GLN A 217 34.45 18.66 -16.87
CA GLN A 217 35.63 18.21 -16.12
C GLN A 217 36.87 19.08 -16.38
N HIS A 218 37.08 19.50 -17.64
CA HIS A 218 38.21 20.33 -18.05
C HIS A 218 37.81 21.81 -18.28
N GLY A 219 36.57 22.16 -17.97
CA GLY A 219 36.05 23.52 -18.07
C GLY A 219 36.28 24.34 -16.80
N THR A 220 35.53 25.44 -16.65
CA THR A 220 35.54 26.25 -15.43
C THR A 220 34.65 25.69 -14.31
N GLY A 221 33.88 24.62 -14.59
CA GLY A 221 32.91 24.02 -13.66
C GLY A 221 31.60 24.82 -13.48
N LYS A 222 31.52 26.06 -13.98
CA LYS A 222 30.36 26.95 -13.76
C LYS A 222 29.07 26.44 -14.42
N ASN A 223 29.18 25.73 -15.53
CA ASN A 223 28.04 25.26 -16.32
C ASN A 223 27.51 23.88 -15.87
N VAL A 224 27.89 23.39 -14.68
CA VAL A 224 27.32 22.15 -14.12
C VAL A 224 25.79 22.28 -14.05
N ASP A 225 25.27 23.43 -13.60
CA ASP A 225 23.83 23.65 -13.48
C ASP A 225 23.08 23.64 -14.82
N ASP A 226 23.75 24.02 -15.91
CA ASP A 226 23.18 24.03 -17.25
C ASP A 226 22.99 22.62 -17.82
N VAL A 227 23.72 21.62 -17.29
CA VAL A 227 23.72 20.24 -17.82
C VAL A 227 23.02 19.23 -16.90
N LEU A 228 22.88 19.53 -15.61
CA LEU A 228 22.35 18.58 -14.61
C LEU A 228 20.94 18.10 -14.94
N SER A 229 20.03 18.99 -15.30
CA SER A 229 18.64 18.64 -15.61
C SER A 229 18.56 17.69 -16.81
N HIS A 230 19.41 17.90 -17.81
CA HIS A 230 19.50 17.03 -18.98
C HIS A 230 20.07 15.65 -18.63
N LEU A 231 21.08 15.57 -17.77
CA LEU A 231 21.62 14.30 -17.28
C LEU A 231 20.60 13.55 -16.40
N ALA A 232 19.87 14.25 -15.54
CA ALA A 232 18.79 13.67 -14.74
C ALA A 232 17.72 13.02 -15.62
N GLN A 233 17.31 13.68 -16.70
CA GLN A 233 16.38 13.11 -17.69
C GLN A 233 16.94 11.88 -18.43
N ARG A 234 18.27 11.67 -18.44
CA ARG A 234 18.92 10.50 -19.03
C ARG A 234 19.07 9.32 -18.06
N LEU A 235 18.76 9.50 -16.78
CA LEU A 235 18.58 8.38 -15.83
C LEU A 235 17.34 7.55 -16.17
N PHE A 236 16.38 8.11 -16.91
CA PHE A 236 15.15 7.45 -17.36
C PHE A 236 15.22 6.99 -18.82
N ASP A 237 16.40 6.99 -19.44
CA ASP A 237 16.55 6.61 -20.85
C ASP A 237 16.32 5.11 -21.04
N ASP A 238 15.56 4.71 -22.05
CA ASP A 238 15.25 3.31 -22.37
C ASP A 238 16.52 2.49 -22.65
N SER A 239 17.58 3.12 -23.17
CA SER A 239 18.84 2.47 -23.50
C SER A 239 19.73 2.36 -22.26
N PRO A 240 20.05 1.15 -21.77
CA PRO A 240 20.94 0.97 -20.62
C PRO A 240 22.33 1.61 -20.81
N GLN A 241 22.84 1.62 -22.05
CA GLN A 241 24.13 2.25 -22.36
C GLN A 241 24.14 3.76 -22.09
N VAL A 242 22.99 4.43 -22.24
CA VAL A 242 22.87 5.87 -21.96
C VAL A 242 22.89 6.10 -20.46
N ARG A 243 22.12 5.32 -19.68
CA ARG A 243 22.13 5.38 -18.22
C ARG A 243 23.51 5.05 -17.63
N LYS A 244 24.19 4.06 -18.22
CA LYS A 244 25.59 3.71 -17.89
C LYS A 244 26.53 4.89 -18.15
N ALA A 245 26.43 5.57 -19.29
CA ALA A 245 27.25 6.74 -19.60
C ALA A 245 27.06 7.87 -18.59
N VAL A 246 25.80 8.15 -18.17
CA VAL A 246 25.52 9.13 -17.09
C VAL A 246 26.19 8.70 -15.78
N THR A 247 26.09 7.42 -15.43
CA THR A 247 26.70 6.86 -14.19
C THR A 247 28.21 7.09 -14.17
N VAL A 248 28.90 6.78 -15.28
CA VAL A 248 30.35 6.97 -15.41
C VAL A 248 30.71 8.44 -15.29
N VAL A 249 30.06 9.32 -16.06
CA VAL A 249 30.36 10.76 -16.07
C VAL A 249 30.15 11.40 -14.70
N VAL A 250 29.03 11.10 -14.03
CA VAL A 250 28.75 11.65 -12.70
C VAL A 250 29.73 11.09 -11.65
N GLY A 251 30.07 9.80 -11.72
CA GLY A 251 31.08 9.19 -10.86
C GLY A 251 32.45 9.84 -11.04
N ASP A 252 32.87 10.07 -12.29
CA ASP A 252 34.13 10.74 -12.61
C ASP A 252 34.15 12.18 -12.08
N TRP A 253 33.05 12.92 -12.17
CA TRP A 253 32.96 14.25 -11.58
C TRP A 253 33.06 14.21 -10.05
N LEU A 254 32.42 13.23 -9.40
CA LEU A 254 32.50 13.03 -7.95
C LEU A 254 33.90 12.62 -7.46
N LEU A 255 34.74 12.05 -8.31
CA LEU A 255 36.12 11.66 -7.97
C LEU A 255 37.13 12.77 -8.34
N HIS A 256 37.00 13.34 -9.54
CA HIS A 256 38.10 14.04 -10.18
C HIS A 256 37.81 15.52 -10.49
N MET A 257 36.57 15.99 -10.42
CA MET A 257 36.28 17.40 -10.74
C MET A 257 36.93 18.32 -9.70
N ARG A 258 37.54 19.43 -10.17
CA ARG A 258 38.37 20.32 -9.34
C ARG A 258 37.60 20.95 -8.17
N ASP A 259 36.37 21.41 -8.40
CA ASP A 259 35.49 22.00 -7.38
C ASP A 259 34.30 21.08 -7.03
N ARG A 260 34.53 19.76 -6.99
CA ARG A 260 33.47 18.77 -6.76
C ARG A 260 32.70 18.96 -5.45
N TYR A 261 33.33 19.51 -4.41
CA TYR A 261 32.72 19.71 -3.09
C TYR A 261 31.50 20.64 -3.16
N SER A 262 31.58 21.69 -3.98
CA SER A 262 30.48 22.64 -4.20
C SER A 262 29.25 21.99 -4.82
N TYR A 263 29.42 20.87 -5.54
CA TYR A 263 28.37 20.21 -6.32
C TYR A 263 27.94 18.85 -5.77
N PHE A 264 28.48 18.37 -4.65
CA PHE A 264 28.10 17.06 -4.08
C PHE A 264 26.59 16.89 -3.88
N HIS A 265 25.90 17.87 -3.29
CA HIS A 265 24.44 17.83 -3.14
C HIS A 265 23.64 17.69 -4.45
N LYS A 266 24.24 18.00 -5.62
CA LYS A 266 23.61 17.85 -6.93
C LYS A 266 24.03 16.56 -7.65
N LEU A 267 25.27 16.13 -7.46
CA LEU A 267 25.85 14.96 -8.13
C LEU A 267 25.55 13.64 -7.42
N VAL A 268 25.58 13.63 -6.08
CA VAL A 268 25.26 12.45 -5.25
C VAL A 268 23.90 11.84 -5.61
N PRO A 269 22.78 12.59 -5.69
CA PRO A 269 21.49 11.99 -6.03
C PRO A 269 21.46 11.38 -7.43
N LEU A 270 22.21 11.93 -8.41
CA LEU A 270 22.28 11.36 -9.76
C LEU A 270 22.99 10.00 -9.79
N LEU A 271 24.09 9.84 -9.04
CA LEU A 271 24.80 8.57 -8.95
C LEU A 271 23.98 7.54 -8.15
N LEU A 272 23.48 7.93 -6.98
CA LEU A 272 22.75 7.03 -6.08
C LEU A 272 21.42 6.53 -6.66
N SER A 273 20.78 7.30 -7.56
CA SER A 273 19.59 6.86 -8.28
C SER A 273 19.82 5.61 -9.13
N ASN A 274 21.06 5.35 -9.56
CA ASN A 274 21.42 4.18 -10.37
C ASN A 274 21.82 2.94 -9.56
N ILE A 275 21.91 3.04 -8.22
CA ILE A 275 22.10 1.85 -7.36
C ILE A 275 20.91 0.90 -7.46
N ASN A 276 19.72 1.42 -7.76
CA ASN A 276 18.50 0.64 -7.97
C ASN A 276 18.12 0.48 -9.45
N ASP A 277 19.07 0.66 -10.38
CA ASP A 277 18.79 0.46 -11.81
C ASP A 277 18.35 -0.99 -12.11
N GLU A 278 17.49 -1.18 -13.09
CA GLU A 278 17.03 -2.52 -13.50
C GLU A 278 18.19 -3.41 -14.00
N VAL A 279 19.22 -2.82 -14.61
CA VAL A 279 20.37 -3.56 -15.16
C VAL A 279 21.44 -3.79 -14.08
N PRO A 280 21.78 -5.04 -13.73
CA PRO A 280 22.75 -5.35 -12.68
C PRO A 280 24.13 -4.72 -12.88
N GLU A 281 24.61 -4.65 -14.12
CA GLU A 281 25.89 -4.03 -14.47
C GLU A 281 25.95 -2.55 -14.04
N ILE A 282 24.85 -1.82 -14.22
CA ILE A 282 24.75 -0.40 -13.86
C ILE A 282 24.69 -0.25 -12.34
N ARG A 283 23.93 -1.10 -11.64
CA ARG A 283 23.87 -1.09 -10.17
C ARG A 283 25.26 -1.31 -9.55
N LEU A 284 25.97 -2.33 -10.03
CA LEU A 284 27.30 -2.66 -9.53
C LEU A 284 28.31 -1.56 -9.84
N LEU A 285 28.25 -0.96 -11.03
CA LEU A 285 29.09 0.17 -11.40
C LEU A 285 28.83 1.40 -10.52
N ALA A 286 27.56 1.75 -10.29
CA ALA A 286 27.19 2.88 -9.44
C ALA A 286 27.65 2.66 -7.98
N ALA A 287 27.45 1.44 -7.45
CA ALA A 287 27.91 1.08 -6.11
C ALA A 287 29.44 1.10 -5.98
N ASP A 288 30.16 0.64 -7.00
CA ASP A 288 31.62 0.67 -7.00
C ASP A 288 32.19 2.09 -7.04
N LEU A 289 31.69 2.92 -7.97
CA LEU A 289 32.05 4.34 -8.04
C LEU A 289 31.72 5.05 -6.72
N TRP A 290 30.56 4.76 -6.12
CA TRP A 290 30.19 5.36 -4.85
C TRP A 290 31.12 4.98 -3.69
N ARG A 291 31.55 3.71 -3.62
CA ARG A 291 32.58 3.28 -2.65
C ARG A 291 33.91 3.99 -2.86
N GLN A 292 34.34 4.16 -4.11
CA GLN A 292 35.56 4.90 -4.43
C GLN A 292 35.46 6.37 -4.01
N VAL A 293 34.32 7.02 -4.30
CA VAL A 293 34.04 8.42 -3.91
C VAL A 293 34.10 8.57 -2.38
N GLY A 294 33.46 7.68 -1.64
CA GLY A 294 33.51 7.68 -0.18
C GLY A 294 34.93 7.49 0.36
N ALA A 295 35.67 6.51 -0.16
CA ALA A 295 37.06 6.25 0.26
C ALA A 295 38.03 7.39 -0.11
N GLN A 296 37.79 8.09 -1.21
CA GLN A 296 38.55 9.29 -1.55
C GLN A 296 38.24 10.43 -0.59
N TRP A 297 36.96 10.72 -0.35
CA TRP A 297 36.56 11.77 0.56
C TRP A 297 37.07 11.51 1.98
N GLU A 298 37.02 10.26 2.45
CA GLU A 298 37.56 9.87 3.77
C GLU A 298 39.06 10.19 3.90
N ARG A 299 39.87 9.85 2.89
CA ARG A 299 41.31 10.18 2.86
C ARG A 299 41.57 11.69 2.81
N GLU A 300 40.70 12.45 2.15
CA GLU A 300 40.86 13.90 1.99
C GLU A 300 40.43 14.71 3.22
N ASN A 301 39.64 14.11 4.12
CA ASN A 301 39.10 14.78 5.30
C ASN A 301 39.43 14.02 6.61
N GLU A 302 40.50 13.20 6.63
CA GLU A 302 40.89 12.35 7.76
C GLU A 302 40.93 13.13 9.10
N ASP A 303 41.50 14.34 9.08
CA ASP A 303 41.61 15.19 10.27
C ASP A 303 40.24 15.61 10.85
N ASP A 304 39.21 15.77 10.00
CA ASP A 304 37.86 16.20 10.41
C ASP A 304 37.04 15.05 11.03
N ILE A 305 37.34 13.79 10.67
CA ILE A 305 36.53 12.61 11.02
C ILE A 305 37.29 11.56 11.82
N LYS A 306 38.50 11.88 12.30
CA LYS A 306 39.38 10.97 13.03
C LYS A 306 38.68 10.20 14.15
N ASP A 307 37.95 10.90 15.01
CA ASP A 307 37.19 10.26 16.10
C ASP A 307 36.14 9.27 15.56
N LYS A 308 35.50 9.57 14.42
CA LYS A 308 34.53 8.65 13.80
C LYS A 308 35.22 7.43 13.20
N MET A 309 36.42 7.58 12.64
CA MET A 309 37.23 6.48 12.12
C MET A 309 37.69 5.53 13.23
N ASP A 310 38.03 6.05 14.40
CA ASP A 310 38.50 5.25 15.53
C ASP A 310 37.35 4.48 16.24
N PHE A 311 36.13 5.04 16.27
CA PHE A 311 35.06 4.53 17.15
C PHE A 311 33.75 4.12 16.47
N LEU A 312 33.46 4.48 15.21
CA LEU A 312 32.12 4.34 14.59
C LEU A 312 32.06 3.43 13.34
N LEU A 313 33.06 2.58 13.12
CA LEU A 313 33.11 1.68 11.95
C LEU A 313 32.16 0.48 12.09
N THR A 314 32.03 -0.08 13.28
CA THR A 314 31.20 -1.27 13.51
C THR A 314 29.71 -0.94 13.36
N PRO A 315 28.95 -1.68 12.54
CA PRO A 315 27.50 -1.53 12.46
C PRO A 315 26.84 -1.70 13.83
N PRO A 316 25.81 -0.92 14.16
CA PRO A 316 25.06 -1.11 15.39
C PRO A 316 24.39 -2.49 15.41
N ALA A 317 24.15 -3.05 16.60
CA ALA A 317 23.51 -4.37 16.75
C ALA A 317 22.10 -4.46 16.12
N PHE A 318 21.44 -3.31 15.95
CA PHE A 318 20.12 -3.18 15.34
C PHE A 318 20.18 -2.84 13.83
N TYR A 319 21.36 -2.89 13.20
CA TYR A 319 21.46 -2.66 11.76
C TYR A 319 20.67 -3.73 10.98
N PRO A 320 20.02 -3.39 9.84
CA PRO A 320 19.22 -4.34 9.09
C PRO A 320 20.00 -5.61 8.67
N PRO A 321 19.46 -6.82 8.88
CA PRO A 321 20.15 -8.07 8.57
C PRO A 321 20.32 -8.24 7.05
N GLY A 322 21.51 -8.68 6.63
CA GLY A 322 21.82 -8.94 5.21
C GLY A 322 22.03 -7.69 4.35
N VAL A 323 22.06 -6.50 4.95
CA VAL A 323 22.33 -5.22 4.25
C VAL A 323 23.77 -4.78 4.54
N GLU A 324 24.54 -4.50 3.50
CA GLU A 324 25.90 -3.96 3.63
C GLU A 324 25.83 -2.51 4.12
N ARG A 325 26.54 -2.20 5.21
CA ARG A 325 26.61 -0.83 5.74
C ARG A 325 27.53 0.01 4.85
N PRO A 326 27.06 1.17 4.33
CA PRO A 326 27.91 2.07 3.56
C PRO A 326 29.14 2.53 4.34
N GLY A 327 30.27 2.69 3.63
CA GLY A 327 31.52 3.19 4.22
C GLY A 327 31.36 4.58 4.86
N LEU A 328 32.24 4.93 5.79
CA LEU A 328 32.14 6.17 6.56
C LEU A 328 32.11 7.41 5.66
N GLY A 329 33.03 7.53 4.69
CA GLY A 329 33.02 8.65 3.75
C GLY A 329 31.71 8.77 2.93
N CYS A 330 31.11 7.64 2.51
CA CYS A 330 29.81 7.64 1.83
C CYS A 330 28.70 8.19 2.74
N ARG A 331 28.68 7.77 4.00
CA ARG A 331 27.69 8.23 4.99
C ARG A 331 27.84 9.73 5.25
N GLU A 332 29.05 10.20 5.53
CA GLU A 332 29.32 11.63 5.77
C GLU A 332 28.93 12.52 4.59
N LEU A 333 29.19 12.08 3.36
CA LEU A 333 28.76 12.79 2.16
C LEU A 333 27.23 12.94 2.09
N VAL A 334 26.46 11.90 2.41
CA VAL A 334 25.00 12.01 2.46
C VAL A 334 24.56 12.90 3.62
N ILE A 335 25.08 12.68 4.83
CA ILE A 335 24.74 13.43 6.05
C ILE A 335 24.92 14.93 5.84
N ARG A 336 26.08 15.36 5.32
CA ARG A 336 26.41 16.78 5.11
C ARG A 336 25.51 17.45 4.06
N ASN A 337 24.92 16.69 3.15
CA ASN A 337 24.08 17.20 2.08
C ASN A 337 22.58 16.95 2.31
N LEU A 338 22.20 16.19 3.35
CA LEU A 338 20.83 15.72 3.58
C LEU A 338 19.82 16.87 3.70
N GLY A 339 20.20 17.97 4.35
CA GLY A 339 19.33 19.15 4.48
C GLY A 339 18.96 19.83 3.15
N ARG A 340 19.75 19.66 2.09
CA ARG A 340 19.42 20.12 0.73
C ARG A 340 18.69 19.05 -0.08
N LEU A 341 18.97 17.78 0.19
CA LEU A 341 18.36 16.65 -0.51
C LEU A 341 16.91 16.41 -0.10
N VAL A 342 16.58 16.47 1.20
CA VAL A 342 15.23 16.18 1.70
C VAL A 342 14.17 17.08 1.03
N PRO A 343 14.34 18.42 0.93
CA PRO A 343 13.36 19.26 0.22
C PRO A 343 13.16 18.88 -1.25
N ALA A 344 14.22 18.50 -1.96
CA ALA A 344 14.13 18.06 -3.35
C ALA A 344 13.37 16.73 -3.48
N ILE A 345 13.66 15.76 -2.60
CA ILE A 345 12.92 14.50 -2.51
C ILE A 345 11.43 14.75 -2.21
N THR A 346 11.11 15.64 -1.26
CA THR A 346 9.73 15.99 -0.93
C THR A 346 8.96 16.55 -2.13
N HIS A 347 9.64 17.31 -2.99
CA HIS A 347 9.04 17.83 -4.23
C HIS A 347 8.84 16.71 -5.25
N ASP A 348 9.91 15.97 -5.58
CA ASP A 348 9.94 15.02 -6.69
C ASP A 348 9.12 13.74 -6.42
N ILE A 349 8.87 13.39 -5.15
CA ILE A 349 8.02 12.25 -4.80
C ILE A 349 6.54 12.52 -5.07
N THR A 350 6.17 13.79 -5.30
CA THR A 350 4.81 14.20 -5.67
C THR A 350 4.71 14.64 -7.13
N ASP A 351 5.74 14.35 -7.93
CA ASP A 351 5.78 14.74 -9.34
C ASP A 351 4.67 14.03 -10.14
N TRP A 352 4.14 14.72 -11.16
CA TRP A 352 3.08 14.18 -12.00
C TRP A 352 3.53 12.94 -12.81
N LEU A 353 4.84 12.80 -13.06
CA LEU A 353 5.43 11.63 -13.73
C LEU A 353 5.66 10.48 -12.75
N VAL A 354 4.97 9.35 -13.00
CA VAL A 354 5.14 8.10 -12.24
C VAL A 354 6.60 7.64 -12.15
N PRO A 355 7.40 7.59 -13.25
CA PRO A 355 8.79 7.14 -13.15
C PRO A 355 9.63 7.98 -12.20
N THR A 356 9.41 9.30 -12.16
CA THR A 356 10.08 10.22 -11.24
C THR A 356 9.75 9.86 -9.80
N ARG A 357 8.46 9.70 -9.46
CA ARG A 357 8.05 9.33 -8.09
C ARG A 357 8.64 7.99 -7.65
N VAL A 358 8.63 6.98 -8.52
CA VAL A 358 9.21 5.66 -8.24
C VAL A 358 10.72 5.77 -7.96
N ARG A 359 11.50 6.37 -8.86
CA ARG A 359 12.96 6.54 -8.67
C ARG A 359 13.28 7.39 -7.43
N THR A 360 12.52 8.43 -7.16
CA THR A 360 12.69 9.28 -5.97
C THR A 360 12.41 8.52 -4.68
N SER A 361 11.37 7.68 -4.63
CA SER A 361 11.07 6.83 -3.47
C SER A 361 12.17 5.79 -3.19
N GLN A 362 12.77 5.24 -4.25
CA GLN A 362 13.93 4.34 -4.14
C GLN A 362 15.17 5.08 -3.63
N LEU A 363 15.45 6.28 -4.16
CA LEU A 363 16.55 7.12 -3.72
C LEU A 363 16.41 7.50 -2.24
N LEU A 364 15.21 7.81 -1.76
CA LEU A 364 14.97 8.09 -0.34
C LEU A 364 15.44 6.94 0.55
N SER A 365 15.11 5.69 0.19
CA SER A 365 15.55 4.51 0.96
C SER A 365 17.08 4.42 1.02
N VAL A 366 17.77 4.68 -0.10
CA VAL A 366 19.23 4.70 -0.16
C VAL A 366 19.78 5.81 0.74
N LEU A 367 19.25 7.03 0.65
CA LEU A 367 19.72 8.17 1.45
C LEU A 367 19.55 7.91 2.95
N LEU A 368 18.42 7.35 3.38
CA LEU A 368 18.16 7.06 4.79
C LEU A 368 19.06 5.95 5.35
N LEU A 369 19.42 4.95 4.53
CA LEU A 369 20.41 3.93 4.91
C LEU A 369 21.80 4.54 5.16
N HIS A 370 22.14 5.61 4.44
CA HIS A 370 23.42 6.32 4.62
C HIS A 370 23.36 7.34 5.76
N ALA A 371 22.23 8.00 5.94
CA ALA A 371 22.03 9.03 6.95
C ALA A 371 21.97 8.46 8.37
N GLU A 372 21.49 7.23 8.53
CA GLU A 372 21.32 6.57 9.82
C GLU A 372 20.58 7.50 10.82
N ASP A 373 21.13 7.67 12.02
CA ASP A 373 20.58 8.49 13.12
C ASP A 373 20.53 9.99 12.81
N HIS A 374 21.31 10.47 11.83
CA HIS A 374 21.29 11.89 11.40
C HIS A 374 19.99 12.26 10.68
N SER A 375 19.16 11.27 10.33
CA SER A 375 17.78 11.49 9.87
C SER A 375 16.90 12.17 10.94
N THR A 376 17.28 12.07 12.22
CA THR A 376 16.55 12.63 13.37
C THR A 376 16.23 14.12 13.22
N GLN A 377 17.16 14.92 12.70
CA GLN A 377 16.95 16.38 12.53
C GLN A 377 15.98 16.73 11.40
N HIS A 378 15.68 15.77 10.51
CA HIS A 378 14.78 15.95 9.36
C HIS A 378 13.45 15.22 9.54
N MET A 379 13.12 14.76 10.75
CA MET A 379 11.94 13.93 10.99
C MET A 379 10.63 14.58 10.55
N GLN A 380 10.42 15.87 10.82
CA GLN A 380 9.18 16.56 10.45
C GLN A 380 8.96 16.60 8.92
N PRO A 381 9.90 17.08 8.09
CA PRO A 381 9.72 17.03 6.63
C PRO A 381 9.69 15.60 6.07
N LEU A 382 10.43 14.65 6.66
CA LEU A 382 10.41 13.25 6.24
C LEU A 382 9.03 12.60 6.49
N LEU A 383 8.44 12.80 7.68
CA LEU A 383 7.08 12.31 7.97
C LEU A 383 6.05 12.91 7.02
N ALA A 384 6.10 14.22 6.77
CA ALA A 384 5.20 14.88 5.82
C ALA A 384 5.35 14.31 4.39
N THR A 385 6.59 13.97 3.99
CA THR A 385 6.88 13.32 2.71
C THR A 385 6.29 11.92 2.65
N LEU A 386 6.50 11.11 3.69
CA LEU A 386 5.99 9.74 3.78
C LEU A 386 4.46 9.69 3.80
N TYR A 387 3.79 10.60 4.53
CA TYR A 387 2.32 10.64 4.55
C TYR A 387 1.73 10.88 3.16
N ARG A 388 2.32 11.79 2.37
CA ARG A 388 1.87 12.03 0.99
C ARG A 388 2.13 10.83 0.10
N ALA A 389 3.33 10.24 0.19
CA ALA A 389 3.70 9.11 -0.65
C ALA A 389 2.93 7.83 -0.32
N CYS A 390 2.50 7.62 0.93
CA CYS A 390 1.65 6.49 1.32
C CYS A 390 0.20 6.61 0.79
N THR A 391 -0.17 7.75 0.22
CA THR A 391 -1.46 7.97 -0.45
C THR A 391 -1.36 7.91 -1.97
N ASP A 392 -0.18 7.55 -2.50
CA ASP A 392 0.04 7.42 -3.95
C ASP A 392 -0.77 6.25 -4.53
N THR A 393 -1.17 6.38 -5.79
CA THR A 393 -1.87 5.33 -6.53
C THR A 393 -0.93 4.20 -6.95
N GLU A 394 0.37 4.49 -7.07
CA GLU A 394 1.39 3.55 -7.51
C GLU A 394 1.96 2.75 -6.33
N GLN A 395 1.72 1.44 -6.34
CA GLN A 395 2.10 0.55 -5.22
C GLN A 395 3.61 0.54 -4.97
N ASP A 396 4.43 0.66 -6.02
CA ASP A 396 5.89 0.71 -5.88
C ASP A 396 6.34 1.91 -5.03
N VAL A 397 5.73 3.10 -5.24
CA VAL A 397 6.02 4.31 -4.46
C VAL A 397 5.71 4.07 -2.98
N VAL A 398 4.52 3.52 -2.70
CA VAL A 398 4.10 3.19 -1.34
C VAL A 398 5.06 2.19 -0.71
N SER A 399 5.40 1.09 -1.39
CA SER A 399 6.30 0.06 -0.84
C SER A 399 7.71 0.59 -0.52
N ASN A 400 8.29 1.41 -1.40
CA ASN A 400 9.60 2.01 -1.19
C ASN A 400 9.56 3.03 -0.03
N CYS A 401 8.47 3.75 0.13
CA CYS A 401 8.27 4.67 1.26
C CYS A 401 8.07 3.92 2.58
N LEU A 402 7.38 2.78 2.59
CA LEU A 402 7.29 1.95 3.80
C LEU A 402 8.63 1.32 4.16
N ALA A 403 9.45 0.95 3.17
CA ALA A 403 10.84 0.54 3.41
C ALA A 403 11.67 1.69 4.00
N SER A 404 11.50 2.91 3.49
CA SER A 404 12.12 4.14 4.04
C SER A 404 11.66 4.41 5.48
N ALA A 405 10.36 4.30 5.77
CA ALA A 405 9.82 4.45 7.11
C ALA A 405 10.39 3.39 8.07
N LYS A 406 10.53 2.14 7.62
CA LYS A 406 11.18 1.08 8.40
C LYS A 406 12.63 1.41 8.72
N LEU A 407 13.39 2.00 7.80
CA LEU A 407 14.76 2.49 8.07
C LEU A 407 14.75 3.61 9.12
N LEU A 408 13.81 4.57 9.03
CA LEU A 408 13.66 5.59 10.07
C LEU A 408 13.38 4.97 11.44
N GLY A 409 12.48 3.99 11.53
CA GLY A 409 12.23 3.28 12.78
C GLY A 409 13.43 2.47 13.30
N THR A 410 14.36 2.10 12.42
CA THR A 410 15.60 1.41 12.78
C THR A 410 16.62 2.37 13.39
N PHE A 411 16.78 3.56 12.80
CA PHE A 411 17.87 4.49 13.15
C PHE A 411 17.46 5.67 14.04
N VAL A 412 16.19 6.07 14.03
CA VAL A 412 15.70 7.19 14.82
C VAL A 412 15.11 6.67 16.13
N PRO A 413 15.53 7.21 17.29
CA PRO A 413 14.99 6.77 18.58
C PRO A 413 13.46 6.92 18.67
N PRO A 414 12.73 5.91 19.20
CA PRO A 414 11.27 5.95 19.35
C PRO A 414 10.74 7.19 20.05
N ALA A 415 11.41 7.65 21.12
CA ALA A 415 11.03 8.87 21.84
C ALA A 415 10.90 10.11 20.93
N VAL A 416 11.71 10.21 19.86
CA VAL A 416 11.69 11.37 18.96
C VAL A 416 10.53 11.28 17.98
N PHE A 417 10.43 10.17 17.25
CA PHE A 417 9.41 10.06 16.21
C PHE A 417 8.01 9.90 16.79
N LEU A 418 7.84 9.19 17.92
CA LEU A 418 6.52 9.00 18.55
C LEU A 418 5.93 10.33 19.03
N LYS A 419 6.77 11.25 19.52
CA LYS A 419 6.31 12.59 19.91
C LYS A 419 5.63 13.35 18.77
N LEU A 420 6.09 13.15 17.52
CA LEU A 420 5.49 13.80 16.36
C LEU A 420 4.38 12.93 15.75
N LEU A 421 4.59 11.63 15.68
CA LEU A 421 3.74 10.71 14.92
C LEU A 421 2.44 10.41 15.68
N LEU A 422 2.49 10.23 17.00
CA LEU A 422 1.29 9.99 17.79
C LEU A 422 0.35 11.20 17.79
N ASP A 423 0.88 12.42 17.82
CA ASP A 423 0.07 13.65 17.65
C ASP A 423 -0.68 13.62 16.31
N HIS A 424 -0.01 13.24 15.22
CA HIS A 424 -0.63 13.08 13.90
C HIS A 424 -1.57 11.88 13.77
N VAL A 425 -1.48 10.88 14.66
CA VAL A 425 -2.45 9.77 14.72
C VAL A 425 -3.71 10.22 15.44
N THR A 426 -3.58 10.98 16.53
CA THR A 426 -4.72 11.54 17.27
C THR A 426 -5.42 12.67 16.53
N THR A 427 -4.67 13.48 15.79
CA THR A 427 -5.18 14.58 14.97
C THR A 427 -4.66 14.38 13.55
N PRO A 428 -5.40 13.67 12.67
CA PRO A 428 -4.89 13.26 11.38
C PRO A 428 -4.45 14.44 10.52
N TYR A 429 -3.28 14.28 9.90
CA TYR A 429 -2.69 15.27 8.99
C TYR A 429 -3.62 15.64 7.82
N SER A 430 -4.44 14.69 7.37
CA SER A 430 -5.46 14.87 6.33
C SER A 430 -6.71 14.10 6.68
N SER A 431 -7.86 14.77 6.64
CA SER A 431 -9.17 14.13 6.86
C SER A 431 -9.58 13.18 5.73
N SER A 432 -9.03 13.38 4.51
CA SER A 432 -9.27 12.49 3.37
C SER A 432 -8.45 11.22 3.43
N HIS A 433 -7.29 11.26 4.10
CA HIS A 433 -6.35 10.14 4.22
C HIS A 433 -5.89 9.91 5.67
N PRO A 434 -6.83 9.69 6.62
CA PRO A 434 -6.49 9.56 8.04
C PRO A 434 -5.64 8.32 8.35
N TRP A 435 -5.57 7.35 7.43
CA TRP A 435 -4.80 6.12 7.59
C TRP A 435 -3.29 6.28 7.35
N ALA A 436 -2.85 7.35 6.67
CA ALA A 436 -1.44 7.49 6.28
C ALA A 436 -0.48 7.58 7.48
N PRO A 437 -0.79 8.34 8.57
CA PRO A 437 0.01 8.31 9.78
C PRO A 437 0.10 6.92 10.42
N LEU A 438 -0.99 6.16 10.48
CA LEU A 438 -0.99 4.79 11.01
C LEU A 438 -0.14 3.85 10.15
N MET A 439 -0.22 3.96 8.83
CA MET A 439 0.58 3.18 7.90
C MET A 439 2.08 3.40 8.13
N VAL A 440 2.49 4.68 8.26
CA VAL A 440 3.88 5.04 8.56
C VAL A 440 4.28 4.60 9.96
N LEU A 441 3.39 4.72 10.97
CA LEU A 441 3.62 4.23 12.33
C LEU A 441 3.93 2.73 12.31
N ALA A 442 3.08 1.92 11.69
CA ALA A 442 3.28 0.48 11.59
C ALA A 442 4.64 0.13 10.94
N ALA A 443 5.00 0.81 9.85
CA ALA A 443 6.28 0.59 9.18
C ALA A 443 7.48 0.98 10.06
N MET A 444 7.44 2.13 10.73
CA MET A 444 8.48 2.56 11.66
C MET A 444 8.62 1.60 12.85
N LEU A 445 7.52 1.21 13.48
CA LEU A 445 7.52 0.21 14.55
C LEU A 445 8.12 -1.12 14.07
N GLY A 446 7.88 -1.49 12.80
CA GLY A 446 8.46 -2.68 12.17
C GLY A 446 9.98 -2.61 11.98
N GLY A 447 10.55 -1.40 12.00
CA GLY A 447 11.99 -1.15 11.97
C GLY A 447 12.66 -1.17 13.35
N CYS A 448 11.90 -0.90 14.40
CA CYS A 448 12.44 -0.74 15.74
C CYS A 448 13.15 -2.00 16.27
N TYR A 449 14.16 -1.73 17.08
CA TYR A 449 14.82 -2.72 17.94
C TYR A 449 14.05 -2.87 19.25
N LYS A 450 13.73 -4.11 19.64
CA LYS A 450 12.82 -4.43 20.77
C LYS A 450 13.17 -3.67 22.08
N PRO A 451 14.42 -3.66 22.58
CA PRO A 451 14.77 -2.93 23.80
C PRO A 451 14.53 -1.42 23.77
N LEU A 452 14.57 -0.80 22.59
CA LEU A 452 14.29 0.64 22.44
C LEU A 452 12.80 0.93 22.31
N LEU A 453 12.01 -0.03 21.84
CA LEU A 453 10.57 0.10 21.68
C LEU A 453 9.80 -0.20 22.98
N GLN A 454 10.28 -1.18 23.76
CA GLN A 454 9.64 -1.65 25.00
C GLN A 454 9.20 -0.52 25.96
N PRO A 455 10.01 0.52 26.24
CA PRO A 455 9.62 1.60 27.17
C PRO A 455 8.44 2.45 26.68
N HIS A 456 8.11 2.39 25.40
CA HIS A 456 7.06 3.19 24.77
C HIS A 456 5.80 2.39 24.46
N LEU A 457 5.78 1.09 24.74
CA LEU A 457 4.69 0.19 24.39
C LEU A 457 3.35 0.65 24.99
N GLU A 458 3.35 1.05 26.26
CA GLU A 458 2.16 1.55 26.95
C GLU A 458 1.64 2.84 26.31
N GLN A 459 2.53 3.78 25.99
CA GLN A 459 2.15 5.02 25.31
C GLN A 459 1.48 4.73 23.96
N ILE A 460 2.07 3.85 23.14
CA ILE A 460 1.54 3.52 21.82
C ILE A 460 0.19 2.82 21.94
N ALA A 461 0.09 1.79 22.79
CA ALA A 461 -1.13 1.02 22.95
C ALA A 461 -2.28 1.88 23.51
N ASN A 462 -1.98 2.76 24.48
CA ASN A 462 -2.96 3.72 24.99
C ASN A 462 -3.44 4.68 23.91
N THR A 463 -2.54 5.23 23.08
CA THR A 463 -2.94 6.09 21.94
C THR A 463 -3.81 5.35 20.94
N LEU A 464 -3.43 4.13 20.53
CA LEU A 464 -4.23 3.32 19.60
C LEU A 464 -5.61 2.99 20.17
N GLY A 465 -5.71 2.76 21.48
CA GLY A 465 -6.97 2.46 22.17
C GLY A 465 -7.86 3.67 22.45
N GLN A 466 -7.41 4.90 22.17
CA GLN A 466 -8.25 6.09 22.35
C GLN A 466 -9.48 6.04 21.41
N PRO A 467 -10.68 6.41 21.87
CA PRO A 467 -11.88 6.43 21.03
C PRO A 467 -11.70 7.25 19.75
N ASP A 468 -11.07 8.42 19.85
CA ASP A 468 -10.81 9.33 18.72
C ASP A 468 -9.86 8.74 17.66
N VAL A 469 -9.14 7.66 18.00
CA VAL A 469 -8.26 6.93 17.09
C VAL A 469 -8.95 5.65 16.61
N CYS A 470 -9.33 4.74 17.51
CA CYS A 470 -9.83 3.44 17.08
C CYS A 470 -11.27 3.46 16.55
N GLN A 471 -12.09 4.45 16.90
CA GLN A 471 -13.54 4.45 16.61
C GLN A 471 -13.99 5.52 15.61
N GLU A 472 -13.17 6.55 15.37
CA GLU A 472 -13.56 7.72 14.55
C GLU A 472 -13.77 7.36 13.07
N TYR A 473 -12.97 6.44 12.52
CA TYR A 473 -12.96 6.14 11.08
C TYR A 473 -13.34 4.68 10.80
N GLN A 474 -14.27 4.48 9.85
CA GLN A 474 -14.77 3.16 9.42
C GLN A 474 -14.22 2.70 8.05
N GLN A 475 -13.29 3.47 7.46
CA GLN A 475 -12.70 3.12 6.16
C GLN A 475 -11.88 1.84 6.29
N VAL A 476 -12.05 0.89 5.36
CA VAL A 476 -11.34 -0.41 5.37
C VAL A 476 -9.83 -0.22 5.50
N MET A 477 -9.24 0.66 4.68
CA MET A 477 -7.81 0.98 4.74
C MET A 477 -7.38 1.49 6.12
N TYR A 478 -8.19 2.30 6.80
CA TYR A 478 -7.88 2.79 8.15
C TYR A 478 -7.85 1.64 9.17
N LEU A 479 -8.87 0.78 9.14
CA LEU A 479 -8.95 -0.39 10.01
C LEU A 479 -7.81 -1.39 9.74
N GLU A 480 -7.40 -1.56 8.48
CA GLU A 480 -6.22 -2.35 8.12
C GLU A 480 -4.93 -1.79 8.70
N GLN A 481 -4.74 -0.46 8.70
CA GLN A 481 -3.53 0.15 9.26
C GLN A 481 -3.53 0.16 10.80
N LEU A 482 -4.70 0.27 11.45
CA LEU A 482 -4.82 0.03 12.89
C LEU A 482 -4.40 -1.41 13.23
N LEU A 483 -4.92 -2.39 12.49
CA LEU A 483 -4.56 -3.79 12.67
C LEU A 483 -3.06 -4.01 12.42
N ALA A 484 -2.49 -3.40 11.38
CA ALA A 484 -1.06 -3.48 11.09
C ALA A 484 -0.19 -2.94 12.25
N CYS A 485 -0.61 -1.87 12.91
CA CYS A 485 0.07 -1.38 14.11
C CYS A 485 0.05 -2.43 15.24
N VAL A 486 -1.10 -3.05 15.50
CA VAL A 486 -1.21 -4.11 16.52
C VAL A 486 -0.35 -5.32 16.16
N ASP A 487 -0.45 -5.82 14.93
CA ASP A 487 0.31 -6.98 14.45
C ASP A 487 1.82 -6.76 14.56
N VAL A 488 2.30 -5.55 14.23
CA VAL A 488 3.72 -5.20 14.36
C VAL A 488 4.15 -5.17 15.82
N LEU A 489 3.34 -4.63 16.74
CA LEU A 489 3.65 -4.63 18.18
C LEU A 489 3.73 -6.07 18.70
N LEU A 490 2.77 -6.93 18.35
CA LEU A 490 2.76 -8.34 18.73
C LEU A 490 4.02 -9.07 18.24
N CYS A 491 4.45 -8.78 17.01
CA CYS A 491 5.65 -9.37 16.42
C CYS A 491 6.94 -8.86 17.05
N LYS A 492 7.03 -7.56 17.41
CA LYS A 492 8.28 -6.93 17.88
C LYS A 492 8.48 -6.99 19.38
N CYS A 493 7.41 -6.83 20.14
CA CYS A 493 7.45 -6.78 21.61
C CYS A 493 7.18 -8.15 22.24
N GLU A 494 6.55 -9.08 21.50
CA GLU A 494 6.28 -10.45 21.95
C GLU A 494 5.64 -10.44 23.35
N SER A 495 6.26 -11.10 24.34
CA SER A 495 5.76 -11.21 25.72
C SER A 495 5.54 -9.88 26.42
N ASP A 496 6.24 -8.81 26.03
CA ASP A 496 6.05 -7.47 26.62
C ASP A 496 4.64 -6.94 26.35
N CYS A 497 3.97 -7.39 25.27
CA CYS A 497 2.57 -7.07 24.96
C CYS A 497 1.57 -7.49 26.04
N GLY A 498 1.93 -8.42 26.95
CA GLY A 498 1.06 -8.80 28.06
C GLY A 498 0.69 -7.60 28.96
N SER A 499 1.61 -6.64 29.13
CA SER A 499 1.38 -5.41 29.91
C SER A 499 0.30 -4.49 29.34
N VAL A 500 0.08 -4.55 28.02
CA VAL A 500 -0.87 -3.70 27.28
C VAL A 500 -1.97 -4.52 26.59
N SER A 501 -2.15 -5.76 27.05
CA SER A 501 -3.06 -6.73 26.42
C SER A 501 -4.51 -6.22 26.33
N LEU A 502 -4.99 -5.50 27.35
CA LEU A 502 -6.32 -4.90 27.35
C LEU A 502 -6.49 -3.91 26.20
N GLN A 503 -5.56 -2.98 26.06
CA GLN A 503 -5.60 -1.93 25.03
C GLN A 503 -5.56 -2.54 23.63
N LEU A 504 -4.68 -3.51 23.41
CA LEU A 504 -4.61 -4.22 22.13
C LEU A 504 -5.90 -4.98 21.84
N LEU A 505 -6.49 -5.64 22.84
CA LEU A 505 -7.78 -6.32 22.70
C LEU A 505 -8.91 -5.34 22.38
N GLN A 506 -8.95 -4.16 23.01
CA GLN A 506 -9.93 -3.11 22.70
C GLN A 506 -9.83 -2.64 21.24
N VAL A 507 -8.60 -2.46 20.74
CA VAL A 507 -8.37 -2.09 19.32
C VAL A 507 -8.83 -3.22 18.40
N LEU A 508 -8.49 -4.48 18.69
CA LEU A 508 -8.89 -5.64 17.88
C LEU A 508 -10.42 -5.82 17.84
N VAL A 509 -11.09 -5.70 18.98
CA VAL A 509 -12.56 -5.71 19.07
C VAL A 509 -13.15 -4.57 18.24
N THR A 510 -12.55 -3.38 18.28
CA THR A 510 -13.02 -2.22 17.53
C THR A 510 -12.88 -2.43 16.02
N VAL A 511 -11.70 -2.84 15.56
CA VAL A 511 -11.43 -3.15 14.15
C VAL A 511 -12.44 -4.18 13.63
N GLN A 512 -12.69 -5.24 14.41
CA GLN A 512 -13.64 -6.26 14.03
C GLN A 512 -15.09 -5.77 14.02
N SER A 513 -15.46 -4.94 14.99
CA SER A 513 -16.82 -4.41 15.12
C SER A 513 -17.20 -3.43 13.99
N LEU A 514 -16.21 -2.71 13.46
CA LEU A 514 -16.40 -1.69 12.41
C LEU A 514 -16.09 -2.20 11.00
N SER A 515 -15.55 -3.41 10.88
CA SER A 515 -15.21 -4.00 9.59
C SER A 515 -16.47 -4.36 8.80
N THR A 516 -16.55 -3.88 7.56
CA THR A 516 -17.57 -4.28 6.59
C THR A 516 -17.14 -5.50 5.76
N GLU A 517 -15.84 -5.81 5.72
CA GLU A 517 -15.27 -6.91 4.96
C GLU A 517 -15.05 -8.16 5.82
N THR A 518 -15.59 -9.29 5.38
CA THR A 518 -15.46 -10.57 6.10
C THR A 518 -14.00 -11.01 6.25
N SER A 519 -13.16 -10.75 5.24
CA SER A 519 -11.72 -11.07 5.22
C SER A 519 -10.95 -10.41 6.37
N LEU A 520 -11.20 -9.13 6.65
CA LEU A 520 -10.52 -8.40 7.72
C LEU A 520 -10.96 -8.90 9.11
N SER A 521 -12.26 -9.13 9.28
CA SER A 521 -12.81 -9.74 10.51
C SER A 521 -12.25 -11.14 10.78
N GLU A 522 -12.12 -11.96 9.73
CA GLU A 522 -11.47 -13.28 9.80
C GLU A 522 -9.98 -13.17 10.15
N LYS A 523 -9.24 -12.24 9.53
CA LYS A 523 -7.84 -11.99 9.84
C LYS A 523 -7.63 -11.62 11.31
N VAL A 524 -8.49 -10.77 11.89
CA VAL A 524 -8.44 -10.43 13.33
C VAL A 524 -8.63 -11.69 14.18
N ARG A 525 -9.66 -12.50 13.86
CA ARG A 525 -10.04 -13.69 14.64
C ARG A 525 -9.00 -14.80 14.57
N GLU A 526 -8.52 -15.11 13.37
CA GLU A 526 -7.65 -16.27 13.12
C GLU A 526 -6.18 -15.97 13.35
N ASN A 527 -5.74 -14.71 13.17
CA ASN A 527 -4.32 -14.36 13.26
C ASN A 527 -4.01 -13.48 14.46
N SER A 528 -4.59 -12.28 14.55
CA SER A 528 -4.16 -11.26 15.52
C SER A 528 -4.56 -11.58 16.96
N LEU A 529 -5.80 -12.04 17.19
CA LEU A 529 -6.23 -12.52 18.52
C LEU A 529 -5.43 -13.75 18.96
N GLN A 530 -5.17 -14.69 18.05
CA GLN A 530 -4.35 -15.86 18.33
C GLN A 530 -2.90 -15.47 18.65
N SER A 531 -2.36 -14.47 17.96
CA SER A 531 -1.02 -13.95 18.21
C SER A 531 -0.95 -13.27 19.58
N LEU A 532 -1.96 -12.48 19.95
CA LEU A 532 -2.07 -11.87 21.29
C LEU A 532 -2.18 -12.93 22.41
N CYS A 533 -2.84 -14.05 22.16
CA CYS A 533 -2.85 -15.19 23.08
C CYS A 533 -1.46 -15.84 23.19
N LYS A 534 -0.83 -16.14 22.04
CA LYS A 534 0.48 -16.80 21.97
C LYS A 534 1.57 -16.03 22.69
N VAL A 535 1.65 -14.71 22.49
CA VAL A 535 2.69 -13.88 23.13
C VAL A 535 2.55 -13.83 24.66
N GLN A 536 1.34 -14.05 25.17
CA GLN A 536 1.05 -14.14 26.61
C GLN A 536 1.09 -15.57 27.15
N SER A 537 1.37 -16.56 26.30
CA SER A 537 1.28 -17.99 26.66
C SER A 537 -0.11 -18.43 27.15
N LEU A 538 -1.18 -17.86 26.58
CA LEU A 538 -2.56 -18.27 26.83
C LEU A 538 -2.97 -19.41 25.88
N ASP A 539 -3.74 -20.38 26.39
CA ASP A 539 -4.14 -21.57 25.63
C ASP A 539 -5.26 -21.27 24.62
N SER A 540 -6.05 -20.21 24.85
CA SER A 540 -7.19 -19.87 24.02
C SER A 540 -7.60 -18.41 24.12
N VAL A 541 -8.32 -17.94 23.09
CA VAL A 541 -8.96 -16.60 23.07
C VAL A 541 -9.94 -16.43 24.22
N MET A 542 -10.56 -17.52 24.71
CA MET A 542 -11.43 -17.47 25.88
C MET A 542 -10.68 -17.06 27.15
N GLN A 543 -9.45 -17.55 27.37
CA GLN A 543 -8.64 -17.11 28.51
C GLN A 543 -8.29 -15.62 28.42
N LEU A 544 -8.02 -15.12 27.21
CA LEU A 544 -7.77 -13.69 26.97
C LEU A 544 -9.01 -12.84 27.33
N TYR A 545 -10.20 -13.23 26.88
CA TYR A 545 -11.44 -12.56 27.29
C TYR A 545 -11.65 -12.68 28.79
N LYS A 546 -11.42 -13.84 29.41
CA LYS A 546 -11.58 -14.05 30.85
C LYS A 546 -10.69 -13.14 31.68
N GLN A 547 -9.45 -12.93 31.25
CA GLN A 547 -8.49 -12.03 31.89
C GLN A 547 -8.97 -10.57 31.91
N HIS A 548 -9.67 -10.13 30.87
CA HIS A 548 -10.02 -8.71 30.65
C HIS A 548 -11.52 -8.39 30.67
N MET A 549 -12.41 -9.38 30.83
CA MET A 549 -13.86 -9.21 30.65
C MET A 549 -14.44 -8.10 31.53
N GLY A 550 -14.09 -8.08 32.81
CA GLY A 550 -14.57 -7.04 33.73
C GLY A 550 -14.20 -5.64 33.26
N GLN A 551 -12.96 -5.46 32.79
CA GLN A 551 -12.46 -4.17 32.28
C GLN A 551 -13.13 -3.78 30.95
N LEU A 552 -13.43 -4.76 30.08
CA LEU A 552 -14.16 -4.53 28.83
C LEU A 552 -15.61 -4.10 29.07
N LEU A 553 -16.30 -4.72 30.03
CA LEU A 553 -17.66 -4.35 30.40
C LEU A 553 -17.72 -2.97 31.08
N ASP A 554 -16.73 -2.63 31.92
CA ASP A 554 -16.60 -1.29 32.49
C ASP A 554 -16.34 -0.23 31.41
N TRP A 555 -15.47 -0.54 30.44
CA TRP A 555 -15.19 0.33 29.30
C TRP A 555 -16.43 0.65 28.48
N LEU A 556 -17.29 -0.34 28.20
CA LEU A 556 -18.57 -0.11 27.52
C LEU A 556 -19.56 0.66 28.42
N SER A 557 -19.63 0.31 29.70
CA SER A 557 -20.54 0.93 30.66
C SER A 557 -20.28 2.43 30.85
N ALA A 558 -19.04 2.89 30.64
CA ALA A 558 -18.68 4.30 30.75
C ALA A 558 -19.47 5.23 29.82
N SER A 559 -19.94 4.73 28.68
CA SER A 559 -20.67 5.53 27.67
C SER A 559 -22.07 5.01 27.34
N VAL A 560 -22.53 3.92 27.96
CA VAL A 560 -23.82 3.26 27.62
C VAL A 560 -25.04 4.19 27.61
N ASN A 561 -25.00 5.25 28.43
CA ASN A 561 -26.09 6.19 28.53
C ASN A 561 -26.26 7.08 27.29
N THR A 562 -25.23 7.26 26.46
CA THR A 562 -25.27 8.10 25.25
C THR A 562 -25.39 7.30 23.96
N TRP A 563 -25.53 5.97 24.03
CA TRP A 563 -25.58 5.12 22.86
C TRP A 563 -26.83 5.34 22.00
N SER A 564 -26.65 5.15 20.69
CA SER A 564 -27.68 5.17 19.64
C SER A 564 -27.44 4.04 18.64
N SER A 565 -28.28 3.93 17.61
CA SER A 565 -28.07 2.97 16.51
C SER A 565 -26.79 3.20 15.71
N TYR A 566 -26.19 4.39 15.79
CA TYR A 566 -24.92 4.72 15.13
C TYR A 566 -23.70 4.53 16.03
N SER A 567 -23.88 4.26 17.31
CA SER A 567 -22.78 4.13 18.27
C SER A 567 -21.98 2.86 18.03
N PRO A 568 -20.64 2.94 17.85
CA PRO A 568 -19.79 1.77 17.60
C PRO A 568 -19.79 0.79 18.78
N GLN A 569 -19.99 1.30 20.01
CA GLN A 569 -19.96 0.51 21.23
C GLN A 569 -21.03 -0.59 21.29
N ARG A 570 -22.17 -0.41 20.59
CA ARG A 570 -23.17 -1.48 20.48
C ARG A 570 -22.66 -2.68 19.68
N LEU A 571 -21.83 -2.43 18.65
CA LEU A 571 -21.22 -3.47 17.82
C LEU A 571 -20.07 -4.13 18.58
N GLN A 572 -19.28 -3.34 19.32
CA GLN A 572 -18.24 -3.84 20.21
C GLN A 572 -18.84 -4.77 21.29
N LEU A 573 -19.97 -4.39 21.90
CA LEU A 573 -20.72 -5.27 22.80
C LEU A 573 -20.99 -6.60 22.10
N HIS A 574 -21.64 -6.59 20.94
CA HIS A 574 -21.97 -7.81 20.18
C HIS A 574 -20.74 -8.72 19.94
N ILE A 575 -19.60 -8.14 19.53
CA ILE A 575 -18.35 -8.91 19.36
C ILE A 575 -17.89 -9.52 20.68
N ILE A 576 -17.84 -8.73 21.77
CA ILE A 576 -17.39 -9.20 23.10
C ILE A 576 -18.27 -10.35 23.61
N VAL A 577 -19.59 -10.20 23.58
CA VAL A 577 -20.50 -11.27 24.09
C VAL A 577 -20.43 -12.53 23.23
N THR A 578 -20.30 -12.38 21.91
CA THR A 578 -20.31 -13.54 21.01
C THR A 578 -18.99 -14.30 21.04
N GLN A 579 -17.85 -13.60 21.08
CA GLN A 579 -16.53 -14.24 20.99
C GLN A 579 -15.99 -14.75 22.32
N SER A 580 -16.45 -14.20 23.43
CA SER A 580 -16.06 -14.69 24.75
C SER A 580 -16.66 -16.07 25.08
N GLY A 581 -17.70 -16.50 24.35
CA GLY A 581 -18.36 -17.79 24.53
C GLY A 581 -18.87 -17.98 25.97
N PRO A 582 -18.52 -19.07 26.67
CA PRO A 582 -19.00 -19.34 28.02
C PRO A 582 -18.45 -18.36 29.06
N VAL A 583 -17.37 -17.61 28.77
CA VAL A 583 -16.73 -16.69 29.71
C VAL A 583 -17.68 -15.59 30.16
N ILE A 584 -18.58 -15.12 29.28
CA ILE A 584 -19.54 -14.09 29.66
C ILE A 584 -20.45 -14.53 30.82
N GLY A 585 -20.69 -15.84 30.95
CA GLY A 585 -21.47 -16.43 32.04
C GLY A 585 -20.87 -16.19 33.44
N GLU A 586 -19.55 -15.95 33.52
CA GLU A 586 -18.88 -15.59 34.80
C GLU A 586 -19.08 -14.11 35.18
N PHE A 587 -19.54 -13.27 34.25
CA PHE A 587 -19.66 -11.82 34.40
C PHE A 587 -21.11 -11.32 34.22
N VAL A 588 -22.08 -12.21 34.42
CA VAL A 588 -23.52 -11.95 34.19
C VAL A 588 -24.01 -10.73 34.96
N SER A 589 -23.67 -10.58 36.25
CA SER A 589 -24.14 -9.45 37.06
C SER A 589 -23.72 -8.10 36.49
N GLN A 590 -22.49 -7.99 35.98
CA GLN A 590 -21.98 -6.76 35.36
C GLN A 590 -22.62 -6.52 33.99
N LEU A 591 -22.79 -7.59 33.19
CA LEU A 591 -23.52 -7.53 31.93
C LEU A 591 -24.97 -7.07 32.15
N MET A 592 -25.66 -7.56 33.18
CA MET A 592 -27.05 -7.17 33.48
C MET A 592 -27.20 -5.68 33.75
N LEU A 593 -26.25 -5.05 34.44
CA LEU A 593 -26.25 -3.60 34.65
C LEU A 593 -26.14 -2.82 33.33
N LEU A 594 -25.25 -3.26 32.44
CA LEU A 594 -25.09 -2.69 31.11
C LEU A 594 -26.36 -2.86 30.28
N LEU A 595 -26.92 -4.07 30.25
CA LEU A 595 -28.14 -4.40 29.50
C LEU A 595 -29.33 -3.58 29.99
N ARG A 596 -29.49 -3.39 31.30
CA ARG A 596 -30.57 -2.58 31.87
C ARG A 596 -30.52 -1.13 31.37
N SER A 597 -29.33 -0.57 31.16
CA SER A 597 -29.20 0.78 30.61
C SER A 597 -29.47 0.83 29.11
N CYS A 598 -28.86 -0.06 28.31
CA CYS A 598 -29.01 -0.01 26.85
C CYS A 598 -30.37 -0.51 26.35
N LEU A 599 -31.07 -1.34 27.12
CA LEU A 599 -32.41 -1.86 26.79
C LEU A 599 -33.55 -1.10 27.49
N ASN A 600 -33.26 0.02 28.15
CA ASN A 600 -34.31 0.86 28.72
C ASN A 600 -35.29 1.34 27.63
N PRO A 601 -36.62 1.30 27.83
CA PRO A 601 -37.62 1.70 26.84
C PRO A 601 -37.45 3.10 26.23
N ASP A 602 -36.81 4.03 26.95
CA ASP A 602 -36.54 5.40 26.49
C ASP A 602 -35.34 5.50 25.52
N LYS A 603 -34.59 4.41 25.34
CA LYS A 603 -33.45 4.34 24.43
C LYS A 603 -33.87 4.11 22.97
N ASP A 604 -32.91 4.38 22.09
CA ASP A 604 -33.03 4.19 20.65
C ASP A 604 -33.62 2.81 20.28
N PRO A 605 -34.74 2.76 19.51
CA PRO A 605 -35.42 1.51 19.16
C PRO A 605 -34.56 0.51 18.36
N GLU A 606 -33.79 0.97 17.39
CA GLU A 606 -32.99 0.11 16.51
C GLU A 606 -31.84 -0.55 17.29
N MET A 607 -31.19 0.20 18.17
CA MET A 607 -30.19 -0.33 19.09
C MET A 607 -30.77 -1.43 19.99
N ARG A 608 -31.97 -1.20 20.55
CA ARG A 608 -32.66 -2.21 21.37
C ARG A 608 -32.99 -3.47 20.59
N MET A 609 -33.52 -3.33 19.37
CA MET A 609 -33.81 -4.47 18.49
C MET A 609 -32.56 -5.30 18.20
N SER A 610 -31.46 -4.64 17.83
CA SER A 610 -30.18 -5.30 17.57
C SER A 610 -29.67 -6.06 18.79
N THR A 611 -29.77 -5.44 19.97
CA THR A 611 -29.31 -6.03 21.23
C THR A 611 -30.18 -7.22 21.65
N PHE A 612 -31.51 -7.12 21.54
CA PHE A 612 -32.41 -8.25 21.80
C PHE A 612 -32.17 -9.42 20.83
N THR A 613 -31.92 -9.13 19.56
CA THR A 613 -31.63 -10.17 18.56
C THR A 613 -30.33 -10.92 18.88
N MET A 614 -29.30 -10.19 19.33
CA MET A 614 -28.05 -10.78 19.81
C MET A 614 -28.29 -11.64 21.06
N LEU A 615 -29.01 -11.13 22.06
CA LEU A 615 -29.32 -11.85 23.29
C LEU A 615 -30.14 -13.12 23.03
N ALA A 616 -31.11 -13.07 22.10
CA ALA A 616 -31.89 -14.24 21.72
C ALA A 616 -31.01 -15.39 21.22
N LYS A 617 -29.94 -15.08 20.44
CA LYS A 617 -29.00 -16.11 19.98
C LYS A 617 -28.21 -16.73 21.12
N LEU A 618 -27.77 -15.93 22.09
CA LEU A 618 -27.06 -16.44 23.28
C LEU A 618 -27.99 -17.30 24.13
N LEU A 619 -29.21 -16.84 24.38
CA LEU A 619 -30.19 -17.55 25.23
C LEU A 619 -30.65 -18.88 24.64
N LEU A 620 -30.66 -19.04 23.31
CA LEU A 620 -30.98 -20.32 22.67
C LEU A 620 -29.99 -21.44 23.05
N ASP A 621 -28.74 -21.10 23.36
CA ASP A 621 -27.70 -22.00 23.84
C ASP A 621 -27.15 -21.52 25.20
N SER A 622 -28.08 -21.18 26.10
CA SER A 622 -27.77 -20.54 27.39
C SER A 622 -26.76 -21.34 28.22
N ALA A 623 -26.90 -22.67 28.26
CA ALA A 623 -26.04 -23.58 29.01
C ALA A 623 -24.57 -23.54 28.59
N ASN A 624 -24.25 -23.12 27.37
CA ASN A 624 -22.88 -22.97 26.88
C ASN A 624 -22.45 -21.50 26.72
N THR A 625 -23.31 -20.55 27.10
CA THR A 625 -23.07 -19.10 26.96
C THR A 625 -23.34 -18.34 28.25
N LEU A 626 -24.51 -17.72 28.40
CA LEU A 626 -24.89 -16.86 29.52
C LEU A 626 -25.03 -17.64 30.84
N ASP A 627 -25.54 -18.87 30.80
CA ASP A 627 -25.74 -19.71 31.98
C ASP A 627 -24.68 -20.83 32.10
N SER A 628 -23.51 -20.64 31.47
CA SER A 628 -22.42 -21.63 31.49
C SER A 628 -21.94 -22.01 32.89
N GLN A 629 -22.14 -21.12 33.87
CA GLN A 629 -21.80 -21.31 35.28
C GLN A 629 -23.03 -21.57 36.17
N GLY A 630 -24.24 -21.64 35.60
CA GLY A 630 -25.50 -21.69 36.36
C GLY A 630 -25.85 -20.40 37.11
N GLN A 631 -25.12 -19.30 36.87
CA GLN A 631 -25.29 -18.02 37.57
C GLN A 631 -26.37 -17.14 36.93
N PHE A 632 -26.69 -17.35 35.65
CA PHE A 632 -27.73 -16.55 34.99
C PHE A 632 -29.12 -16.94 35.51
N CYS A 633 -29.31 -18.19 35.93
CA CYS A 633 -30.53 -18.62 36.60
C CYS A 633 -30.93 -17.69 37.77
N ASP A 634 -29.97 -17.18 38.56
CA ASP A 634 -30.22 -16.27 39.69
C ASP A 634 -30.63 -14.85 39.26
N GLU A 635 -30.18 -14.41 38.08
CA GLU A 635 -30.52 -13.09 37.51
C GLU A 635 -31.69 -13.16 36.52
N SER A 636 -32.12 -14.36 36.12
CA SER A 636 -33.14 -14.59 35.08
C SER A 636 -34.49 -13.93 35.39
N GLU A 637 -34.88 -13.91 36.66
CA GLU A 637 -36.09 -13.22 37.13
C GLU A 637 -35.98 -11.70 36.96
N ARG A 638 -34.83 -11.11 37.33
CA ARG A 638 -34.58 -9.68 37.15
C ARG A 638 -34.45 -9.32 35.67
N PHE A 639 -33.81 -10.16 34.87
CA PHE A 639 -33.76 -9.99 33.43
C PHE A 639 -35.16 -9.98 32.81
N LEU A 640 -36.04 -10.90 33.23
CA LEU A 640 -37.41 -10.91 32.76
C LEU A 640 -38.17 -9.64 33.20
N CYS A 641 -38.15 -9.32 34.50
CA CYS A 641 -38.93 -8.23 35.07
C CYS A 641 -38.42 -6.82 34.71
N ASP A 642 -37.11 -6.59 34.76
CA ASP A 642 -36.52 -5.26 34.62
C ASP A 642 -36.12 -4.93 33.17
N ILE A 643 -35.95 -5.93 32.30
CA ILE A 643 -35.45 -5.75 30.92
C ILE A 643 -36.50 -6.19 29.89
N LEU A 644 -37.00 -7.42 29.95
CA LEU A 644 -37.94 -7.93 28.93
C LEU A 644 -39.34 -7.34 29.05
N LEU A 645 -39.99 -7.44 30.22
CA LEU A 645 -41.38 -7.00 30.41
C LEU A 645 -41.60 -5.53 30.02
N PRO A 646 -40.74 -4.56 30.39
CA PRO A 646 -40.93 -3.16 29.98
C PRO A 646 -40.90 -2.96 28.46
N ASN A 647 -40.18 -3.82 27.74
CA ASN A 647 -40.07 -3.77 26.28
C ASN A 647 -41.17 -4.57 25.56
N LEU A 648 -42.04 -5.27 26.29
CA LEU A 648 -43.22 -5.96 25.75
C LEU A 648 -44.49 -5.12 25.85
N VAL A 649 -44.47 -4.02 26.61
CA VAL A 649 -45.62 -3.12 26.76
C VAL A 649 -46.03 -2.55 25.40
N TRP A 650 -47.31 -2.70 25.07
CA TRP A 650 -47.86 -2.24 23.80
C TRP A 650 -47.77 -0.71 23.67
N HIS A 651 -47.33 -0.28 22.49
CA HIS A 651 -47.28 1.12 22.05
C HIS A 651 -47.59 1.17 20.55
N ALA A 652 -48.27 2.23 20.11
CA ALA A 652 -48.65 2.39 18.72
C ALA A 652 -47.42 2.62 17.80
N GLY A 653 -47.50 2.08 16.57
CA GLY A 653 -46.52 2.34 15.50
C GLY A 653 -45.63 1.15 15.16
N ARG A 654 -45.18 1.10 13.90
CA ARG A 654 -44.42 -0.02 13.34
C ARG A 654 -43.08 -0.26 14.04
N THR A 655 -42.38 0.80 14.43
CA THR A 655 -41.09 0.70 15.15
C THR A 655 -41.28 0.07 16.53
N ALA A 656 -42.32 0.48 17.27
CA ALA A 656 -42.64 -0.10 18.56
C ALA A 656 -43.01 -1.60 18.44
N ALA A 657 -43.79 -1.97 17.41
CA ALA A 657 -44.10 -3.36 17.11
C ALA A 657 -42.85 -4.20 16.77
N ALA A 658 -41.89 -3.62 16.05
CA ALA A 658 -40.63 -4.30 15.71
C ALA A 658 -39.72 -4.52 16.93
N VAL A 659 -39.65 -3.55 17.85
CA VAL A 659 -38.96 -3.71 19.14
C VAL A 659 -39.61 -4.82 19.96
N ARG A 660 -40.94 -4.82 20.09
CA ARG A 660 -41.68 -5.88 20.79
C ARG A 660 -41.45 -7.25 20.16
N THR A 661 -41.46 -7.34 18.83
CA THR A 661 -41.13 -8.59 18.12
C THR A 661 -39.72 -9.09 18.48
N SER A 662 -38.74 -8.19 18.58
CA SER A 662 -37.36 -8.55 18.99
C SER A 662 -37.31 -8.98 20.46
N ALA A 663 -38.02 -8.29 21.35
CA ALA A 663 -38.14 -8.66 22.76
C ALA A 663 -38.86 -10.02 22.93
N LEU A 664 -39.90 -10.30 22.15
CA LEU A 664 -40.59 -11.60 22.10
C LEU A 664 -39.66 -12.71 21.61
N SER A 665 -38.79 -12.43 20.64
CA SER A 665 -37.77 -13.39 20.21
C SER A 665 -36.81 -13.73 21.34
N CYS A 666 -36.41 -12.72 22.12
CA CYS A 666 -35.55 -12.91 23.30
C CYS A 666 -36.28 -13.67 24.42
N LEU A 667 -37.55 -13.35 24.68
CA LEU A 667 -38.39 -14.07 25.64
C LEU A 667 -38.58 -15.54 25.24
N PHE A 668 -38.90 -15.81 23.98
CA PHE A 668 -39.06 -17.18 23.49
C PHE A 668 -37.75 -17.96 23.65
N ALA A 669 -36.60 -17.34 23.32
CA ALA A 669 -35.29 -17.94 23.53
C ALA A 669 -35.00 -18.22 25.01
N LEU A 670 -35.35 -17.30 25.92
CA LEU A 670 -35.22 -17.50 27.38
C LEU A 670 -36.03 -18.71 27.86
N LEU A 671 -37.29 -18.81 27.43
CA LEU A 671 -38.21 -19.88 27.81
C LEU A 671 -37.80 -21.23 27.22
N HIS A 672 -37.40 -21.25 25.95
CA HIS A 672 -37.04 -22.47 25.24
C HIS A 672 -35.62 -22.95 25.59
N GLY A 673 -34.70 -22.03 25.85
CA GLY A 673 -33.29 -22.31 26.16
C GLY A 673 -33.05 -22.81 27.58
N GLY A 674 -34.09 -22.97 28.40
CA GLY A 674 -34.00 -23.58 29.73
C GLY A 674 -33.29 -22.76 30.81
N ALA A 675 -32.98 -21.49 30.53
CA ALA A 675 -32.31 -20.58 31.46
C ALA A 675 -33.23 -20.06 32.59
N ILE A 676 -34.55 -20.26 32.46
CA ILE A 676 -35.54 -20.00 33.50
C ILE A 676 -36.15 -21.32 33.95
N THR A 677 -36.12 -21.58 35.26
CA THR A 677 -36.67 -22.83 35.81
C THR A 677 -38.20 -22.78 35.85
N PRO A 678 -38.90 -23.93 35.77
CA PRO A 678 -40.35 -23.99 35.91
C PRO A 678 -40.85 -23.35 37.22
N GLY A 679 -40.11 -23.52 38.33
CA GLY A 679 -40.46 -22.93 39.62
C GLY A 679 -40.44 -21.39 39.59
N GLN A 680 -39.39 -20.78 39.03
CA GLN A 680 -39.32 -19.33 38.84
C GLN A 680 -40.42 -18.82 37.90
N LEU A 681 -40.69 -19.56 36.82
CA LEU A 681 -41.71 -19.18 35.86
C LEU A 681 -43.12 -19.18 36.47
N ILE A 682 -43.44 -20.12 37.37
CA ILE A 682 -44.72 -20.13 38.12
C ILE A 682 -44.89 -18.84 38.93
N HIS A 683 -43.85 -18.39 39.65
CA HIS A 683 -43.92 -17.16 40.45
C HIS A 683 -44.08 -15.89 39.61
N LEU A 684 -43.66 -15.94 38.34
CA LEU A 684 -43.68 -14.81 37.41
C LEU A 684 -44.87 -14.83 36.44
N GLU A 685 -45.66 -15.90 36.45
CA GLU A 685 -46.77 -16.11 35.51
C GLU A 685 -47.76 -14.96 35.53
N GLU A 686 -48.20 -14.50 36.71
CA GLU A 686 -49.18 -13.42 36.83
C GLU A 686 -48.71 -12.10 36.18
N LYS A 687 -47.40 -11.83 36.18
CA LYS A 687 -46.81 -10.64 35.56
C LYS A 687 -46.57 -10.83 34.06
N LEU A 688 -46.18 -12.03 33.66
CA LEU A 688 -45.79 -12.36 32.29
C LEU A 688 -47.01 -12.55 31.38
N SER A 689 -48.02 -13.29 31.84
CA SER A 689 -49.18 -13.68 31.03
C SER A 689 -49.92 -12.49 30.40
N PRO A 690 -50.22 -11.38 31.12
CA PRO A 690 -50.91 -10.24 30.50
C PRO A 690 -50.15 -9.63 29.32
N GLN A 691 -48.82 -9.54 29.41
CA GLN A 691 -47.97 -8.95 28.37
C GLN A 691 -47.88 -9.88 27.15
N VAL A 692 -47.68 -11.18 27.38
CA VAL A 692 -47.56 -12.16 26.28
C VAL A 692 -48.90 -12.38 25.58
N LEU A 693 -50.01 -12.44 26.33
CA LEU A 693 -51.35 -12.57 25.76
C LEU A 693 -51.73 -11.33 24.94
N SER A 694 -51.41 -10.12 25.42
CA SER A 694 -51.59 -8.89 24.63
C SER A 694 -50.77 -8.94 23.32
N ALA A 695 -49.58 -9.52 23.34
CA ALA A 695 -48.71 -9.65 22.17
C ALA A 695 -49.20 -10.69 21.14
N ILE A 696 -50.16 -11.54 21.48
CA ILE A 696 -50.82 -12.42 20.51
C ILE A 696 -51.61 -11.58 19.48
N GLU A 697 -51.99 -10.34 19.82
CA GLU A 697 -52.71 -9.38 18.98
C GLU A 697 -51.81 -8.40 18.22
N GLU A 698 -50.51 -8.69 18.08
CA GLU A 698 -49.59 -7.86 17.29
C GLU A 698 -49.99 -7.74 15.81
N ASP A 699 -49.74 -6.58 15.20
CA ASP A 699 -49.93 -6.36 13.76
C ASP A 699 -49.00 -7.26 12.92
N SER A 700 -47.78 -7.50 13.42
CA SER A 700 -46.76 -8.31 12.77
C SER A 700 -47.05 -9.80 12.91
N GLN A 701 -47.10 -10.53 11.78
CA GLN A 701 -47.21 -11.99 11.76
C GLN A 701 -46.13 -12.66 12.64
N MET A 702 -44.88 -12.21 12.54
CA MET A 702 -43.77 -12.76 13.33
C MET A 702 -43.96 -12.47 14.83
N GLY A 703 -44.47 -11.28 15.18
CA GLY A 703 -44.80 -10.92 16.56
C GLY A 703 -45.83 -11.88 17.15
N ARG A 704 -46.96 -12.08 16.44
CA ARG A 704 -48.01 -13.03 16.86
C ARG A 704 -47.49 -14.45 16.98
N LEU A 705 -46.69 -14.90 16.01
CA LEU A 705 -46.11 -16.24 16.02
C LEU A 705 -45.20 -16.46 17.24
N LEU A 706 -44.31 -15.50 17.54
CA LEU A 706 -43.41 -15.58 18.70
C LEU A 706 -44.17 -15.49 20.03
N ALA A 707 -45.22 -14.68 20.11
CA ALA A 707 -46.10 -14.63 21.27
C ALA A 707 -46.81 -15.96 21.50
N CYS A 708 -47.44 -16.53 20.47
CA CYS A 708 -48.09 -17.86 20.55
C CYS A 708 -47.09 -18.96 20.94
N ARG A 709 -45.87 -18.95 20.38
CA ARG A 709 -44.81 -19.91 20.76
C ARG A 709 -44.34 -19.73 22.21
N SER A 710 -44.29 -18.49 22.69
CA SER A 710 -43.97 -18.18 24.09
C SER A 710 -45.06 -18.75 25.03
N VAL A 711 -46.35 -18.54 24.73
CA VAL A 711 -47.46 -19.16 25.49
C VAL A 711 -47.40 -20.68 25.43
N SER A 712 -47.17 -21.26 24.24
CA SER A 712 -46.96 -22.70 24.06
C SER A 712 -45.90 -23.26 25.00
N THR A 713 -44.79 -22.54 25.12
CA THR A 713 -43.67 -22.94 25.97
C THR A 713 -43.98 -22.76 27.45
N ILE A 714 -44.67 -21.68 27.84
CA ILE A 714 -45.15 -21.46 29.21
C ILE A 714 -46.07 -22.60 29.64
N ILE A 715 -47.10 -22.93 28.84
CA ILE A 715 -48.03 -24.03 29.15
C ILE A 715 -47.28 -25.36 29.22
N ARG A 716 -46.32 -25.61 28.32
CA ARG A 716 -45.53 -26.83 28.35
C ARG A 716 -44.70 -26.99 29.63
N LEU A 717 -44.12 -25.88 30.13
CA LEU A 717 -43.24 -25.90 31.30
C LEU A 717 -44.01 -25.94 32.62
N ILE A 718 -45.11 -25.20 32.72
CA ILE A 718 -45.80 -24.96 34.01
C ILE A 718 -47.31 -25.19 33.97
N GLY A 719 -47.89 -25.55 32.81
CA GLY A 719 -49.34 -25.63 32.62
C GLY A 719 -50.06 -26.53 33.62
N THR A 720 -49.51 -27.70 33.95
CA THR A 720 -50.08 -28.63 34.94
C THR A 720 -50.05 -28.10 36.37
N SER A 721 -49.23 -27.08 36.63
CA SER A 721 -49.06 -26.44 37.93
C SER A 721 -49.85 -25.14 38.06
N LEU A 722 -50.51 -24.68 37.00
CA LEU A 722 -51.34 -23.48 36.99
C LEU A 722 -52.71 -23.74 37.61
N GLN A 723 -53.26 -22.71 38.25
CA GLN A 723 -54.64 -22.76 38.75
C GLN A 723 -55.63 -22.79 37.58
N PRO A 724 -56.78 -23.49 37.71
CA PRO A 724 -57.82 -23.53 36.68
C PRO A 724 -58.24 -22.15 36.17
N GLU A 725 -58.32 -21.14 37.04
CA GLU A 725 -58.66 -19.77 36.67
C GLU A 725 -57.62 -19.13 35.74
N SER A 726 -56.32 -19.36 35.97
CA SER A 726 -55.25 -18.85 35.12
C SER A 726 -55.27 -19.51 33.75
N LEU A 727 -55.46 -20.85 33.72
CA LEU A 727 -55.66 -21.59 32.47
C LEU A 727 -56.87 -21.06 31.70
N ASN A 728 -57.99 -20.81 32.36
CA ASN A 728 -59.22 -20.32 31.73
C ASN A 728 -59.12 -18.89 31.19
N LYS A 729 -58.09 -18.11 31.56
CA LYS A 729 -57.79 -16.80 30.97
C LYS A 729 -56.98 -16.90 29.66
N ILE A 730 -56.24 -18.00 29.45
CA ILE A 730 -55.31 -18.15 28.34
C ILE A 730 -55.99 -18.66 27.07
N TYR A 731 -56.80 -19.72 27.17
CA TYR A 731 -57.40 -20.35 25.98
C TYR A 731 -58.30 -19.42 25.14
N PRO A 732 -59.07 -18.47 25.71
CA PRO A 732 -59.93 -17.60 24.88
C PRO A 732 -59.10 -16.72 23.93
N GLU A 733 -57.93 -16.26 24.37
CA GLU A 733 -57.03 -15.45 23.55
C GLU A 733 -56.39 -16.27 22.41
N LEU A 734 -56.12 -17.56 22.66
CA LEU A 734 -55.65 -18.49 21.63
C LEU A 734 -56.73 -18.83 20.61
N LEU A 735 -58.00 -18.96 21.04
CA LEU A 735 -59.13 -19.19 20.14
C LEU A 735 -59.28 -18.05 19.12
N LYS A 736 -59.09 -16.79 19.55
CA LYS A 736 -59.09 -15.63 18.65
C LYS A 736 -58.00 -15.67 17.57
N ARG A 737 -57.03 -16.59 17.65
CA ARG A 737 -55.98 -16.79 16.62
C ARG A 737 -56.27 -17.91 15.66
N LEU A 738 -57.36 -18.64 15.84
CA LEU A 738 -57.80 -19.62 14.84
C LEU A 738 -58.39 -18.93 13.59
N ASP A 739 -58.73 -17.65 13.68
CA ASP A 739 -59.11 -16.81 12.52
C ASP A 739 -57.93 -16.02 11.91
N ASP A 740 -56.69 -16.29 12.33
CA ASP A 740 -55.51 -15.57 11.81
C ASP A 740 -55.30 -15.85 10.32
N SER A 741 -54.83 -14.86 9.57
CA SER A 741 -54.51 -15.03 8.15
C SER A 741 -53.32 -15.97 7.90
N SER A 742 -52.43 -16.13 8.88
CA SER A 742 -51.26 -17.00 8.80
C SER A 742 -51.54 -18.42 9.28
N GLU A 743 -51.38 -19.41 8.38
CA GLU A 743 -51.46 -20.84 8.73
C GLU A 743 -50.53 -21.20 9.90
N GLU A 744 -49.31 -20.68 9.92
CA GLU A 744 -48.34 -20.96 10.99
C GLU A 744 -48.83 -20.47 12.37
N VAL A 745 -49.46 -19.28 12.43
CA VAL A 745 -50.01 -18.75 13.68
C VAL A 745 -51.20 -19.59 14.13
N ARG A 746 -52.10 -19.96 13.20
CA ARG A 746 -53.21 -20.87 13.48
C ARG A 746 -52.72 -22.20 14.03
N GLY A 747 -51.73 -22.81 13.39
CA GLY A 747 -51.14 -24.08 13.80
C GLY A 747 -50.49 -24.05 15.18
N VAL A 748 -49.72 -23.01 15.51
CA VAL A 748 -49.14 -22.87 16.87
C VAL A 748 -50.22 -22.62 17.92
N ALA A 749 -51.25 -21.81 17.60
CA ALA A 749 -52.37 -21.58 18.52
C ALA A 749 -53.11 -22.90 18.83
N LEU A 750 -53.40 -23.70 17.79
CA LEU A 750 -53.97 -25.05 17.93
C LEU A 750 -53.09 -25.96 18.78
N GLN A 751 -51.80 -26.08 18.46
CA GLN A 751 -50.88 -26.88 19.26
C GLN A 751 -50.89 -26.46 20.74
N THR A 752 -50.96 -25.16 20.99
CA THR A 752 -51.00 -24.58 22.34
C THR A 752 -52.31 -24.91 23.05
N LEU A 753 -53.46 -24.89 22.36
CA LEU A 753 -54.74 -25.36 22.90
C LEU A 753 -54.70 -26.86 23.23
N GLY A 754 -54.00 -27.67 22.43
CA GLY A 754 -53.75 -29.08 22.74
C GLY A 754 -52.91 -29.27 24.02
N LEU A 755 -51.88 -28.44 24.23
CA LEU A 755 -51.10 -28.43 25.48
C LEU A 755 -51.93 -27.95 26.66
N TRP A 756 -52.80 -26.96 26.44
CA TRP A 756 -53.74 -26.47 27.44
C TRP A 756 -54.69 -27.58 27.90
N LEU A 757 -55.30 -28.32 26.97
CA LEU A 757 -56.14 -29.49 27.28
C LEU A 757 -55.37 -30.55 28.07
N SER A 758 -54.12 -30.79 27.70
CA SER A 758 -53.25 -31.74 28.38
C SER A 758 -52.83 -31.28 29.79
N SER A 759 -52.99 -29.98 30.08
CA SER A 759 -52.65 -29.37 31.38
C SER A 759 -53.81 -29.43 32.38
N LEU A 760 -55.00 -29.86 31.95
CA LEU A 760 -56.17 -30.03 32.83
C LEU A 760 -55.99 -31.30 33.69
N THR A 761 -55.36 -31.13 34.84
CA THR A 761 -55.10 -32.21 35.82
C THR A 761 -56.34 -32.48 36.69
N GLU A 762 -56.24 -33.42 37.65
CA GLU A 762 -57.34 -33.77 38.58
C GLU A 762 -57.94 -32.57 39.35
N GLY A 763 -57.19 -31.48 39.48
CA GLY A 763 -57.66 -30.24 40.10
C GLY A 763 -58.65 -29.42 39.24
N TYR A 764 -58.78 -29.72 37.95
CA TYR A 764 -59.71 -29.06 37.05
C TYR A 764 -61.04 -29.82 37.02
N ASN A 765 -62.08 -29.26 37.67
CA ASN A 765 -63.40 -29.89 37.68
C ASN A 765 -64.17 -29.60 36.38
N PRO A 766 -64.38 -30.59 35.49
CA PRO A 766 -65.01 -30.36 34.19
C PRO A 766 -66.47 -29.88 34.31
N GLU A 767 -67.17 -30.27 35.38
CA GLU A 767 -68.57 -29.89 35.64
C GLU A 767 -68.70 -28.46 36.19
N LEU A 768 -67.67 -27.98 36.91
CA LEU A 768 -67.64 -26.59 37.39
C LEU A 768 -67.35 -25.62 36.24
N TYR A 769 -66.46 -26.00 35.33
CA TYR A 769 -66.03 -25.18 34.20
C TYR A 769 -66.64 -25.62 32.87
N THR A 770 -67.79 -26.31 32.87
CA THR A 770 -68.48 -26.80 31.66
C THR A 770 -68.69 -25.69 30.62
N ALA A 771 -68.99 -24.46 31.05
CA ALA A 771 -69.16 -23.33 30.14
C ALA A 771 -67.88 -22.98 29.36
N HIS A 772 -66.70 -23.11 29.99
CA HIS A 772 -65.41 -22.87 29.33
C HIS A 772 -65.11 -23.97 28.30
N LEU A 773 -65.30 -25.24 28.68
CA LEU A 773 -65.10 -26.38 27.79
C LEU A 773 -66.10 -26.38 26.62
N GLN A 774 -67.36 -26.00 26.88
CA GLN A 774 -68.37 -25.87 25.83
C GLN A 774 -67.98 -24.79 24.82
N LEU A 775 -67.56 -23.61 25.30
CA LEU A 775 -67.08 -22.53 24.43
C LEU A 775 -65.88 -22.98 23.61
N LEU A 776 -64.90 -23.63 24.25
CA LEU A 776 -63.71 -24.16 23.58
C LEU A 776 -64.09 -25.12 22.45
N PHE A 777 -64.90 -26.14 22.73
CA PHE A 777 -65.29 -27.13 21.72
C PHE A 777 -66.08 -26.49 20.58
N GLN A 778 -67.05 -25.62 20.90
CA GLN A 778 -67.85 -24.92 19.90
C GLN A 778 -66.97 -24.11 18.94
N GLN A 779 -65.98 -23.38 19.47
CA GLN A 779 -65.10 -22.56 18.64
C GLN A 779 -64.11 -23.41 17.83
N ILE A 780 -63.44 -24.39 18.44
CA ILE A 780 -62.50 -25.26 17.73
C ILE A 780 -63.18 -26.05 16.62
N LEU A 781 -64.41 -26.54 16.84
CA LEU A 781 -65.16 -27.29 15.85
C LEU A 781 -65.36 -26.52 14.54
N LEU A 782 -65.56 -25.20 14.58
CA LEU A 782 -65.71 -24.36 13.38
C LEU A 782 -64.53 -24.52 12.41
N HIS A 783 -63.34 -24.79 12.93
CA HIS A 783 -62.10 -24.90 12.15
C HIS A 783 -61.86 -26.30 11.57
N LEU A 784 -62.76 -27.28 11.78
CA LEU A 784 -62.78 -28.49 10.95
C LEU A 784 -63.09 -28.19 9.47
N ASP A 785 -63.63 -27.00 9.19
CA ASP A 785 -63.87 -26.46 7.85
C ASP A 785 -62.81 -25.41 7.41
N ASP A 786 -61.67 -25.30 8.10
CA ASP A 786 -60.59 -24.37 7.72
C ASP A 786 -60.19 -24.56 6.25
N PRO A 787 -59.85 -23.51 5.48
CA PRO A 787 -59.40 -23.66 4.10
C PRO A 787 -58.16 -24.56 3.94
N GLU A 788 -57.29 -24.64 4.96
CA GLU A 788 -56.04 -25.41 4.90
C GLU A 788 -56.21 -26.80 5.54
N ALA A 789 -55.88 -27.86 4.78
CA ALA A 789 -56.05 -29.24 5.23
C ALA A 789 -55.18 -29.58 6.47
N SER A 790 -53.99 -29.00 6.57
CA SER A 790 -53.07 -29.16 7.72
C SER A 790 -53.71 -28.68 9.03
N VAL A 791 -54.45 -27.58 8.99
CA VAL A 791 -55.16 -27.01 10.14
C VAL A 791 -56.34 -27.90 10.52
N GLN A 792 -57.12 -28.38 9.54
CA GLN A 792 -58.23 -29.30 9.77
C GLN A 792 -57.78 -30.59 10.48
N GLU A 793 -56.66 -31.18 10.03
CA GLU A 793 -56.07 -32.37 10.65
C GLU A 793 -55.64 -32.10 12.09
N GLN A 794 -54.98 -30.96 12.37
CA GLN A 794 -54.60 -30.58 13.73
C GLN A 794 -55.81 -30.37 14.63
N VAL A 795 -56.86 -29.70 14.13
CA VAL A 795 -58.13 -29.50 14.85
C VAL A 795 -58.74 -30.84 15.26
N LEU A 796 -58.81 -31.80 14.33
CA LEU A 796 -59.31 -33.14 14.61
C LEU A 796 -58.51 -33.81 15.75
N GLU A 797 -57.19 -33.79 15.68
CA GLU A 797 -56.32 -34.40 16.70
C GLU A 797 -56.46 -33.71 18.07
N ILE A 798 -56.66 -32.39 18.12
CA ILE A 798 -56.89 -31.66 19.36
C ILE A 798 -58.26 -31.98 19.95
N LEU A 799 -59.31 -32.09 19.12
CA LEU A 799 -60.63 -32.48 19.58
C LEU A 799 -60.66 -33.92 20.09
N LYS A 800 -59.91 -34.84 19.46
CA LYS A 800 -59.68 -36.19 20.00
C LYS A 800 -59.06 -36.13 21.39
N LYS A 801 -58.05 -35.28 21.62
CA LYS A 801 -57.53 -35.05 22.99
C LYS A 801 -58.58 -34.44 23.92
N GLY A 802 -59.39 -33.51 23.43
CA GLY A 802 -60.48 -32.91 24.20
C GLY A 802 -61.54 -33.92 24.66
N SER A 803 -61.73 -35.00 23.89
CA SER A 803 -62.69 -36.06 24.23
C SER A 803 -62.33 -36.81 25.51
N SER A 804 -61.06 -36.86 25.93
CA SER A 804 -60.69 -37.46 27.22
C SER A 804 -61.01 -36.56 28.42
N VAL A 805 -61.24 -35.26 28.21
CA VAL A 805 -61.55 -34.30 29.28
C VAL A 805 -63.04 -34.29 29.59
N HIS A 806 -63.90 -34.21 28.57
CA HIS A 806 -65.35 -34.22 28.76
C HIS A 806 -66.07 -34.84 27.54
N PRO A 807 -66.09 -36.19 27.41
CA PRO A 807 -66.54 -36.88 26.20
C PRO A 807 -68.01 -36.60 25.85
N LEU A 808 -68.90 -36.60 26.86
CA LEU A 808 -70.34 -36.38 26.66
C LEU A 808 -70.65 -34.96 26.12
N LEU A 809 -69.96 -33.94 26.64
CA LEU A 809 -70.13 -32.57 26.19
C LEU A 809 -69.63 -32.43 24.75
N LEU A 810 -68.43 -32.92 24.46
CA LEU A 810 -67.88 -32.85 23.11
C LEU A 810 -68.77 -33.58 22.10
N LYS A 811 -69.25 -34.80 22.42
CA LYS A 811 -70.17 -35.54 21.56
C LYS A 811 -71.40 -34.72 21.18
N LYS A 812 -72.04 -34.10 22.18
CA LYS A 812 -73.22 -33.24 21.99
C LYS A 812 -72.91 -32.05 21.09
N GLU A 813 -71.77 -31.38 21.28
CA GLU A 813 -71.39 -30.22 20.46
C GLU A 813 -71.04 -30.63 19.01
N VAL A 814 -70.39 -31.78 18.81
CA VAL A 814 -70.10 -32.33 17.47
C VAL A 814 -71.39 -32.68 16.72
N GLU A 815 -72.32 -33.38 17.37
CA GLU A 815 -73.64 -33.71 16.79
C GLU A 815 -74.42 -32.44 16.39
N ALA A 816 -74.30 -31.36 17.16
CA ALA A 816 -75.00 -30.09 16.91
C ALA A 816 -74.47 -29.29 15.71
N VAL A 817 -73.24 -29.57 15.27
CA VAL A 817 -72.60 -28.88 14.13
C VAL A 817 -72.39 -29.77 12.91
N ARG A 818 -72.39 -31.10 13.05
CA ARG A 818 -72.12 -32.08 11.98
C ARG A 818 -72.70 -31.72 10.62
N ASP A 819 -74.01 -31.44 10.56
CA ASP A 819 -74.71 -31.19 9.29
C ASP A 819 -74.57 -29.73 8.78
N LYS A 820 -73.88 -28.87 9.54
CA LYS A 820 -73.56 -27.48 9.18
C LYS A 820 -72.18 -27.33 8.53
N HIS A 821 -71.33 -28.35 8.64
CA HIS A 821 -69.99 -28.38 8.05
C HIS A 821 -70.04 -28.60 6.54
N ARG A 822 -69.03 -28.11 5.80
CA ARG A 822 -68.85 -28.34 4.34
C ARG A 822 -68.75 -29.83 4.01
N SER A 823 -68.12 -30.59 4.90
CA SER A 823 -68.00 -32.05 4.82
C SER A 823 -68.17 -32.67 6.21
N PRO A 824 -69.01 -33.71 6.37
CA PRO A 824 -69.19 -34.37 7.66
C PRO A 824 -68.02 -35.30 8.03
N LEU A 825 -67.06 -35.53 7.13
CA LEU A 825 -66.00 -36.54 7.27
C LEU A 825 -65.25 -36.48 8.61
N TYR A 826 -64.73 -35.31 8.99
CA TYR A 826 -63.96 -35.18 10.24
C TYR A 826 -64.85 -35.21 11.49
N CYS A 827 -66.10 -34.72 11.40
CA CYS A 827 -67.08 -34.86 12.47
C CYS A 827 -67.43 -36.34 12.71
N ASP A 828 -67.62 -37.12 11.63
CA ASP A 828 -67.89 -38.56 11.70
C ASP A 828 -66.71 -39.32 12.33
N GLN A 829 -65.48 -39.05 11.88
CA GLN A 829 -64.27 -39.62 12.46
C GLN A 829 -64.12 -39.27 13.96
N LEU A 830 -64.46 -38.05 14.35
CA LEU A 830 -64.42 -37.63 15.76
C LEU A 830 -65.50 -38.34 16.60
N LEU A 831 -66.73 -38.50 16.09
CA LEU A 831 -67.80 -39.23 16.76
C LEU A 831 -67.48 -40.72 16.92
N GLU A 832 -66.85 -41.34 15.92
CA GLU A 832 -66.33 -42.71 15.99
C GLU A 832 -65.28 -42.83 17.10
N HIS A 833 -64.33 -41.89 17.16
CA HIS A 833 -63.33 -41.86 18.22
C HIS A 833 -63.94 -41.70 19.61
N ILE A 834 -64.86 -40.75 19.82
CA ILE A 834 -65.51 -40.54 21.11
C ILE A 834 -66.29 -41.79 21.54
N SER A 835 -66.97 -42.46 20.60
CA SER A 835 -67.71 -43.70 20.86
C SER A 835 -66.81 -44.89 21.17
N SER A 836 -65.51 -44.82 20.82
CA SER A 836 -64.51 -45.83 21.17
C SER A 836 -63.89 -45.62 22.56
N LEU A 837 -64.08 -44.45 23.17
CA LEU A 837 -63.60 -44.10 24.52
C LEU A 837 -64.64 -44.35 25.61
N SER A 838 -65.92 -44.46 25.24
CA SER A 838 -67.03 -44.93 26.07
C SER A 838 -67.08 -46.44 26.10
#